data_AF-A0A250X075-F1
#
_entry.id   AF-A0A250X075-F1
#
_cell.length_a   1.000
_cell.length_b   1.000
_cell.length_c   1.000
_cell.angle_alpha   90.00
_cell.angle_beta   90.00
_cell.angle_gamma   90.00
#
_symmetry.space_group_name_H-M   'P 1'
#
loop_
_entity.id
_entity.type
_entity.pdbx_description
1 polymer ?
#
loop_
_entity_poly.entity_id
_entity_poly.type
_entity_poly.pdbx_seq_one_letter_code
_entity_poly.pdbx_strand_id
1 'polypeptide(L)'
;MSLALCKIYMTLSLEKLQMSALRYVMICAMLHIILGGVYDVKAVKHIAAIRRLDEANSINEMPYSIVVNAAARQHVISSLIYGVAFGTAETVSDLNAPLNRLGGNLASTYNWELNANNHGSDWYFESTHTTGQNLASAPGAYADAFISGSKEGGAAALMTIPLLPYIANLRPGYETLPSFSIQKYGPQTGHDPWHSDAGNGVSLPTGDFVSGNNPLDAYVPSNTTVQKAWIDHLHSTWGNASSGPLKYFLMDNEPSLWYHSHRDAYPKGLTMQDALDLIIDYGSMIKSVDPTAQALGPEEWGWLGYMYSGADQQFAQTNTYNHPNNFPDRAAHGGMDYVPWLLSQLYAYEQNTGQRILDYLSLHYYPQGGEFQGSNNLTMKLLRNRSTRELWDPDYISQSYLNTTVMLLPLMKSWVEQYYPGTKVALTEYNWGDDEGMSGATAQADILGILGREGVDVATRWECPASGTPTYQAFKMYRNYDGSNSTFGDVSLSTNSTANVDDLSSFAALRLSDGALTIMVVNKVLPPSSDAYIELSLIDLPLNLSCTGSSEVWMFSNASFVIERQADLSIERVEANGSLSSSLQIYVPAQSITLLVVPALSSCHWPPSPPNIPSAPAPPFNPTPVFKSNTVMLNSSSTTDSTAAGVLLSGSNVTFLTNITLVSGIFSHGIIDVEVHEGLNNNSLIYQHSWAGVNLPESGFVPMGQYPQIPVTATFIWDWVVTSTPGSYYMVVGTASGDWSVFYLWNSSSFSMQVEAPPPQPPFPPSPPQHPPQPPLPPISPSVVPPAGLVVAPTFSTALTMVVPGEDTMVLSPGETVTFITNVTLLHGFLLNGVVDMEIRNAGNSSQQLYQRYWLGIDMVPDSATNSGLPSPVPQATQASAVVLSFSWSWNASVSPGNYTIITGVFSSGWSTCYLWDTSSTLSVQGADDESSLEPPSRQTLALQPPLSKTYSPPHYVSSSVLPLQPTTYDPSLLAPIPPPTYSLQSTWRSTSAAPSYPPPVYPNTDDVRDSPNRSPRPHATITPHPPLYPASPEATRMAAPSK
;
A
#
# COMPACT_ATOMS: atom_id res chain seq x y z
N MET A 1 -28.79 -65.75 -1.47
CA MET A 1 -29.60 -64.52 -1.63
C MET A 1 -28.87 -63.25 -1.19
N SER A 2 -28.09 -63.26 -0.10
CA SER A 2 -27.39 -62.05 0.39
C SER A 2 -26.28 -61.52 -0.53
N LEU A 3 -25.57 -62.38 -1.28
CA LEU A 3 -24.59 -61.95 -2.31
C LEU A 3 -25.24 -61.36 -3.58
N ALA A 4 -26.50 -61.71 -3.88
CA ALA A 4 -27.21 -61.21 -5.06
C ALA A 4 -27.83 -59.82 -4.80
N LEU A 5 -28.30 -59.58 -3.56
CA LEU A 5 -28.74 -58.25 -3.11
C LEU A 5 -27.58 -57.25 -3.01
N CYS A 6 -26.37 -57.71 -2.67
CA CYS A 6 -25.19 -56.86 -2.58
C CYS A 6 -24.70 -56.37 -3.97
N LYS A 7 -24.84 -57.20 -5.02
CA LYS A 7 -24.53 -56.80 -6.40
C LYS A 7 -25.55 -55.82 -6.99
N ILE A 8 -26.83 -55.92 -6.64
CA ILE A 8 -27.88 -55.01 -7.14
C ILE A 8 -27.76 -53.62 -6.48
N TYR A 9 -27.34 -53.56 -5.20
CA TYR A 9 -27.10 -52.28 -4.52
C TYR A 9 -25.81 -51.58 -4.98
N MET A 10 -24.79 -52.33 -5.44
CA MET A 10 -23.55 -51.74 -5.98
C MET A 10 -23.74 -51.08 -7.34
N THR A 11 -24.59 -51.61 -8.23
CA THR A 11 -24.75 -51.04 -9.58
C THR A 11 -25.71 -49.84 -9.63
N LEU A 12 -26.63 -49.71 -8.67
CA LEU A 12 -27.63 -48.63 -8.65
C LEU A 12 -27.18 -47.34 -7.94
N SER A 13 -26.06 -47.35 -7.20
CA SER A 13 -25.60 -46.18 -6.43
C SER A 13 -24.45 -45.40 -7.07
N LEU A 14 -23.84 -45.90 -8.15
CA LEU A 14 -22.69 -45.25 -8.82
C LEU A 14 -23.07 -44.10 -9.76
N GLU A 15 -24.34 -43.97 -10.18
CA GLU A 15 -24.72 -42.92 -11.14
C GLU A 15 -25.33 -41.65 -10.52
N LYS A 16 -25.67 -41.59 -9.22
CA LYS A 16 -26.44 -40.43 -8.69
C LYS A 16 -26.16 -39.86 -7.29
N LEU A 17 -25.10 -40.23 -6.56
CA LEU A 17 -24.81 -39.58 -5.26
C LEU A 17 -23.32 -39.30 -5.05
N GLN A 18 -22.94 -38.01 -5.10
CA GLN A 18 -21.72 -37.52 -4.47
C GLN A 18 -21.84 -37.71 -2.95
N MET A 19 -21.20 -38.75 -2.41
CA MET A 19 -21.05 -38.94 -0.96
C MET A 19 -19.57 -38.96 -0.60
N SER A 20 -19.18 -38.16 0.41
CA SER A 20 -17.81 -38.08 0.91
C SER A 20 -17.34 -39.41 1.51
N ALA A 21 -16.07 -39.76 1.30
CA ALA A 21 -15.45 -41.01 1.74
C ALA A 21 -15.64 -41.30 3.25
N LEU A 22 -15.72 -40.25 4.08
CA LEU A 22 -15.98 -40.35 5.51
C LEU A 22 -17.32 -41.02 5.84
N ARG A 23 -18.37 -40.77 5.05
CA ARG A 23 -19.71 -41.37 5.25
C ARG A 23 -19.74 -42.84 4.83
N TYR A 24 -18.94 -43.22 3.83
CA TYR A 24 -18.80 -44.60 3.38
C TYR A 24 -18.14 -45.48 4.46
N VAL A 25 -17.08 -44.97 5.10
CA VAL A 25 -16.36 -45.66 6.18
C VAL A 25 -17.19 -45.78 7.46
N MET A 26 -17.96 -44.74 7.81
CA MET A 26 -18.91 -44.79 8.94
C MET A 26 -20.00 -45.87 8.75
N ILE A 27 -20.54 -46.00 7.54
CA ILE A 27 -21.54 -47.04 7.22
C ILE A 27 -20.91 -48.44 7.31
N CYS A 28 -19.68 -48.63 6.80
CA CYS A 28 -18.97 -49.91 6.87
C CYS A 28 -18.55 -50.30 8.31
N ALA A 29 -18.17 -49.32 9.13
CA ALA A 29 -17.83 -49.52 10.54
C ALA A 29 -19.08 -49.86 11.37
N MET A 30 -20.21 -49.18 11.14
CA MET A 30 -21.49 -49.51 11.77
C MET A 30 -22.00 -50.89 11.35
N LEU A 31 -21.86 -51.28 10.07
CA LEU A 31 -22.19 -52.62 9.58
C LEU A 31 -21.30 -53.72 10.20
N HIS A 32 -20.02 -53.45 10.48
CA HIS A 32 -19.14 -54.39 11.16
C HIS A 32 -19.45 -54.54 12.65
N ILE A 33 -19.85 -53.45 13.32
CA ILE A 33 -20.25 -53.48 14.75
C ILE A 33 -21.58 -54.24 14.91
N ILE A 34 -22.51 -54.10 13.97
CA ILE A 34 -23.80 -54.81 13.98
C ILE A 34 -23.65 -56.33 13.73
N LEU A 35 -22.57 -56.77 13.08
CA LEU A 35 -22.34 -58.18 12.72
C LEU A 35 -21.44 -58.97 13.69
N GLY A 36 -21.06 -58.40 14.84
CA GLY A 36 -20.55 -59.15 15.99
C GLY A 36 -19.20 -59.88 15.81
N GLY A 37 -18.26 -59.35 15.02
CA GLY A 37 -16.95 -59.97 14.78
C GLY A 37 -15.84 -59.48 15.71
N VAL A 38 -15.19 -60.41 16.41
CA VAL A 38 -14.05 -60.23 17.33
C VAL A 38 -12.83 -59.60 16.64
N TYR A 39 -12.11 -58.73 17.37
CA TYR A 39 -10.86 -58.04 16.99
C TYR A 39 -9.89 -58.90 16.14
N ASP A 40 -9.76 -58.58 14.85
CA ASP A 40 -8.76 -59.18 13.94
C ASP A 40 -7.69 -58.14 13.58
N VAL A 41 -6.44 -58.59 13.56
CA VAL A 41 -5.17 -57.86 13.33
C VAL A 41 -5.13 -57.15 11.95
N LYS A 42 -6.15 -57.33 11.12
CA LYS A 42 -6.38 -56.61 9.85
C LYS A 42 -6.86 -55.16 10.01
N ALA A 43 -7.40 -54.77 11.17
CA ALA A 43 -7.80 -53.37 11.41
C ALA A 43 -6.58 -52.43 11.50
N VAL A 44 -5.46 -52.89 12.08
CA VAL A 44 -4.21 -52.11 12.17
C VAL A 44 -3.54 -51.93 10.80
N LYS A 45 -3.65 -52.93 9.91
CA LYS A 45 -3.20 -52.81 8.51
C LYS A 45 -4.08 -51.87 7.69
N HIS A 46 -5.37 -51.78 7.97
CA HIS A 46 -6.24 -50.77 7.34
C HIS A 46 -5.95 -49.36 7.85
N ILE A 47 -5.62 -49.16 9.13
CA ILE A 47 -5.18 -47.83 9.64
C ILE A 47 -3.85 -47.40 9.00
N ALA A 48 -2.90 -48.32 8.82
CA ALA A 48 -1.66 -48.04 8.10
C ALA A 48 -1.87 -47.81 6.58
N ALA A 49 -2.89 -48.44 5.99
CA ALA A 49 -3.30 -48.19 4.60
C ALA A 49 -4.10 -46.89 4.44
N ILE A 50 -4.88 -46.48 5.46
CA ILE A 50 -5.56 -45.18 5.54
C ILE A 50 -4.53 -44.06 5.64
N ARG A 51 -3.47 -44.22 6.45
CA ARG A 51 -2.36 -43.24 6.50
C ARG A 51 -1.63 -43.12 5.15
N ARG A 52 -1.44 -44.24 4.43
CA ARG A 52 -0.89 -44.24 3.06
C ARG A 52 -1.87 -43.75 1.99
N LEU A 53 -3.17 -43.77 2.24
CA LEU A 53 -4.21 -43.23 1.35
C LEU A 53 -4.45 -41.74 1.61
N ASP A 54 -4.20 -41.23 2.82
CA ASP A 54 -4.07 -39.79 3.11
C ASP A 54 -2.80 -39.24 2.45
N GLU A 55 -1.65 -39.91 2.61
CA GLU A 55 -0.40 -39.56 1.91
C GLU A 55 -0.51 -39.70 0.37
N ALA A 56 -1.44 -40.53 -0.13
CA ALA A 56 -1.70 -40.71 -1.56
C ALA A 56 -2.90 -39.88 -2.07
N ASN A 57 -3.64 -39.17 -1.21
CA ASN A 57 -4.64 -38.18 -1.60
C ASN A 57 -4.13 -36.75 -1.40
N SER A 58 -3.07 -36.54 -0.60
CA SER A 58 -2.33 -35.27 -0.51
C SER A 58 -1.51 -34.94 -1.77
N ILE A 59 -1.44 -35.84 -2.75
CA ILE A 59 -0.75 -35.66 -4.04
C ILE A 59 -1.64 -35.05 -5.13
N ASN A 60 -2.83 -34.55 -4.79
CA ASN A 60 -3.71 -33.83 -5.72
C ASN A 60 -3.97 -32.36 -5.34
N GLU A 61 -3.33 -31.84 -4.29
CA GLU A 61 -3.22 -30.39 -4.11
C GLU A 61 -1.95 -29.93 -4.83
N MET A 62 -2.12 -29.14 -5.89
CA MET A 62 -0.99 -28.49 -6.56
C MET A 62 -0.27 -27.62 -5.52
N PRO A 63 1.06 -27.73 -5.35
CA PRO A 63 1.80 -26.89 -4.41
C PRO A 63 1.58 -25.41 -4.73
N TYR A 64 1.50 -24.58 -3.69
CA TYR A 64 1.70 -23.15 -3.87
C TYR A 64 3.18 -22.91 -4.20
N SER A 65 3.45 -22.26 -5.33
CA SER A 65 4.82 -21.87 -5.69
C SER A 65 5.08 -20.47 -5.17
N ILE A 66 6.17 -20.29 -4.44
CA ILE A 66 6.68 -18.97 -4.01
C ILE A 66 8.05 -18.77 -4.64
N VAL A 67 8.20 -17.74 -5.45
CA VAL A 67 9.45 -17.35 -6.08
C VAL A 67 10.03 -16.15 -5.35
N VAL A 68 11.22 -16.31 -4.78
CA VAL A 68 12.01 -15.21 -4.21
C VAL A 68 13.07 -14.80 -5.23
N ASN A 69 13.00 -13.57 -5.72
CA ASN A 69 14.01 -13.01 -6.59
C ASN A 69 14.91 -12.05 -5.81
N ALA A 70 16.17 -12.45 -5.60
CA ALA A 70 17.11 -11.66 -4.83
C ALA A 70 17.69 -10.46 -5.58
N ALA A 71 17.49 -10.31 -6.89
CA ALA A 71 17.95 -9.16 -7.68
C ALA A 71 16.85 -8.12 -7.95
N ALA A 72 15.58 -8.45 -7.72
CA ALA A 72 14.44 -7.59 -8.08
C ALA A 72 13.91 -6.75 -6.90
N ARG A 73 13.58 -5.49 -7.20
CA ARG A 73 12.88 -4.53 -6.31
C ARG A 73 13.51 -4.32 -4.93
N GLN A 74 14.85 -4.36 -4.87
CA GLN A 74 15.59 -4.15 -3.64
C GLN A 74 15.39 -2.73 -3.09
N HIS A 75 15.04 -2.64 -1.80
CA HIS A 75 15.07 -1.40 -1.03
C HIS A 75 15.25 -1.69 0.45
N VAL A 76 15.72 -0.69 1.19
CA VAL A 76 15.95 -0.82 2.64
C VAL A 76 14.61 -0.83 3.38
N ILE A 77 14.47 -1.76 4.31
CA ILE A 77 13.39 -1.82 5.29
C ILE A 77 13.80 -0.93 6.47
N SER A 78 13.02 0.13 6.73
CA SER A 78 13.25 0.93 7.91
C SER A 78 12.98 0.10 9.16
N SER A 79 13.95 -0.01 10.07
CA SER A 79 13.73 -0.71 11.35
C SER A 79 12.59 -0.07 12.17
N LEU A 80 12.28 1.21 11.95
CA LEU A 80 11.26 1.95 12.71
C LEU A 80 9.82 1.52 12.38
N ILE A 81 9.59 0.63 11.41
CA ILE A 81 8.27 0.05 11.14
C ILE A 81 7.83 -0.97 12.21
N TYR A 82 8.78 -1.44 13.02
CA TYR A 82 8.54 -2.40 14.10
C TYR A 82 8.27 -1.69 15.44
N GLY A 83 7.74 -0.47 15.40
CA GLY A 83 7.45 0.33 16.59
C GLY A 83 6.16 -0.07 17.28
N VAL A 84 6.06 0.25 18.57
CA VAL A 84 4.88 0.05 19.41
C VAL A 84 4.53 1.33 20.17
N ALA A 85 3.29 1.49 20.59
CA ALA A 85 2.90 2.51 21.57
C ALA A 85 2.85 1.92 22.98
N PHE A 86 3.28 2.70 23.99
CA PHE A 86 3.21 2.35 25.41
C PHE A 86 3.84 1.01 25.81
N GLY A 87 4.93 0.60 25.16
CA GLY A 87 5.72 -0.54 25.61
C GLY A 87 6.46 -0.24 26.93
N THR A 88 6.63 -1.24 27.80
CA THR A 88 7.54 -1.15 28.95
C THR A 88 8.96 -1.47 28.50
N ALA A 89 9.98 -1.17 29.33
CA ALA A 89 11.37 -1.51 29.01
C ALA A 89 11.53 -3.01 28.71
N GLU A 90 10.84 -3.87 29.48
CA GLU A 90 10.86 -5.32 29.29
C GLU A 90 10.21 -5.75 27.97
N THR A 91 9.01 -5.23 27.66
CA THR A 91 8.32 -5.64 26.43
C THR A 91 9.02 -5.10 25.19
N VAL A 92 9.52 -3.87 25.23
CA VAL A 92 10.32 -3.25 24.15
C VAL A 92 11.60 -4.06 23.92
N SER A 93 12.31 -4.43 24.99
CA SER A 93 13.53 -5.24 24.89
C SER A 93 13.25 -6.64 24.33
N ASP A 94 12.21 -7.34 24.81
CA ASP A 94 11.91 -8.70 24.35
C ASP A 94 11.32 -8.73 22.93
N LEU A 95 10.60 -7.68 22.52
CA LEU A 95 10.19 -7.52 21.12
C LEU A 95 11.34 -7.04 20.22
N ASN A 96 12.45 -6.54 20.79
CA ASN A 96 13.48 -5.82 20.04
C ASN A 96 12.85 -4.73 19.13
N ALA A 97 11.89 -4.00 19.71
CA ALA A 97 11.18 -2.91 19.07
C ALA A 97 12.08 -1.66 19.11
N PRO A 98 12.42 -1.03 17.98
CA PRO A 98 13.37 0.08 17.96
C PRO A 98 12.72 1.45 18.23
N LEU A 99 11.39 1.50 18.35
CA LEU A 99 10.64 2.74 18.53
C LEU A 99 9.47 2.52 19.51
N ASN A 100 9.31 3.43 20.46
CA ASN A 100 8.22 3.44 21.43
C ASN A 100 7.49 4.80 21.38
N ARG A 101 6.17 4.78 21.13
CA ARG A 101 5.33 5.99 21.01
C ARG A 101 4.62 6.34 22.31
N LEU A 102 4.72 7.61 22.69
CA LEU A 102 3.89 8.28 23.69
C LEU A 102 3.00 9.31 22.95
N GLY A 103 1.74 8.95 22.71
CA GLY A 103 0.78 9.74 21.93
C GLY A 103 -0.67 9.44 22.29
N GLY A 104 -1.59 9.61 21.33
CA GLY A 104 -3.02 9.44 21.53
C GLY A 104 -3.71 10.63 22.20
N ASN A 105 -5.03 10.52 22.40
CA ASN A 105 -5.89 11.60 22.91
C ASN A 105 -5.37 12.27 24.20
N LEU A 106 -4.82 11.48 25.13
CA LEU A 106 -4.29 12.00 26.40
C LEU A 106 -3.07 12.90 26.22
N ALA A 107 -2.31 12.70 25.14
CA ALA A 107 -1.10 13.46 24.89
C ALA A 107 -1.41 14.87 24.37
N SER A 108 -2.52 15.08 23.66
CA SER A 108 -2.97 16.41 23.19
C SER A 108 -3.23 17.39 24.32
N THR A 109 -3.57 16.90 25.52
CA THR A 109 -3.90 17.73 26.68
C THR A 109 -2.81 17.69 27.77
N TYR A 110 -1.68 17.03 27.51
CA TYR A 110 -0.64 16.82 28.51
C TYR A 110 0.00 18.14 28.94
N ASN A 111 -0.03 18.38 30.26
CA ASN A 111 0.68 19.46 30.91
C ASN A 111 1.93 18.91 31.59
N TRP A 112 3.08 19.17 30.97
CA TRP A 112 4.38 18.71 31.46
C TRP A 112 4.77 19.32 32.81
N GLU A 113 4.33 20.54 33.13
CA GLU A 113 4.66 21.19 34.39
C GLU A 113 3.98 20.51 35.59
N LEU A 114 2.77 19.97 35.37
CA LEU A 114 1.96 19.32 36.40
C LEU A 114 1.96 17.80 36.33
N ASN A 115 2.51 17.22 35.25
CA ASN A 115 2.31 15.81 34.89
C ASN A 115 0.82 15.43 34.95
N ALA A 116 0.03 16.16 34.19
CA ALA A 116 -1.42 16.05 34.17
C ALA A 116 -1.94 15.97 32.75
N ASN A 117 -3.07 15.33 32.56
CA ASN A 117 -3.76 15.24 31.28
C ASN A 117 -5.28 15.32 31.51
N ASN A 118 -5.99 15.79 30.50
CA ASN A 118 -7.44 15.72 30.44
C ASN A 118 -7.85 14.56 29.53
N HIS A 119 -8.76 13.74 29.99
CA HIS A 119 -9.20 12.55 29.27
C HIS A 119 -10.13 12.82 28.08
N GLY A 120 -10.52 14.08 27.85
CA GLY A 120 -11.44 14.43 26.78
C GLY A 120 -12.71 13.57 26.85
N SER A 121 -13.23 13.19 25.68
CA SER A 121 -14.41 12.34 25.60
C SER A 121 -14.19 10.90 26.07
N ASP A 122 -12.94 10.44 26.22
CA ASP A 122 -12.65 9.06 26.62
C ASP A 122 -13.07 8.80 28.06
N TRP A 123 -12.95 9.80 28.93
CA TRP A 123 -13.37 9.72 30.32
C TRP A 123 -13.83 11.07 30.91
N TYR A 124 -15.10 11.40 30.68
CA TYR A 124 -15.84 12.51 31.31
C TYR A 124 -15.16 13.89 31.30
N PHE A 125 -14.23 14.14 30.38
CA PHE A 125 -13.51 15.41 30.23
C PHE A 125 -12.82 15.86 31.52
N GLU A 126 -12.24 14.91 32.25
CA GLU A 126 -11.60 15.17 33.54
C GLU A 126 -10.10 15.36 33.40
N SER A 127 -9.59 16.46 33.97
CA SER A 127 -8.16 16.68 34.16
C SER A 127 -7.71 15.99 35.44
N THR A 128 -6.81 15.03 35.29
CA THR A 128 -6.26 14.24 36.40
C THR A 128 -4.75 14.23 36.35
N HIS A 129 -4.13 13.67 37.39
CA HIS A 129 -2.73 13.28 37.31
C HIS A 129 -2.53 12.19 36.29
N THR A 130 -1.47 12.34 35.50
CA THR A 130 -1.04 11.25 34.64
C THR A 130 -0.76 10.01 35.48
N THR A 131 -1.35 8.88 35.10
CA THR A 131 -1.29 7.61 35.84
C THR A 131 0.15 7.26 36.24
N GLY A 132 0.34 6.90 37.52
CA GLY A 132 1.66 6.58 38.07
C GLY A 132 2.49 7.79 38.54
N GLN A 133 1.99 9.02 38.39
CA GLN A 133 2.63 10.23 38.91
C GLN A 133 1.88 10.79 40.14
N ASN A 134 2.58 11.57 40.98
CA ASN A 134 1.98 12.22 42.15
C ASN A 134 2.53 13.63 42.39
N LEU A 135 2.03 14.29 43.45
CA LEU A 135 2.42 15.62 43.96
C LEU A 135 3.91 15.94 44.04
N ALA A 136 4.76 14.93 44.23
CA ALA A 136 6.20 15.11 44.38
C ALA A 136 6.99 14.94 43.08
N SER A 137 6.32 14.56 41.98
CA SER A 137 6.97 14.40 40.67
C SER A 137 7.46 15.75 40.14
N ALA A 138 8.69 15.78 39.64
CA ALA A 138 9.25 16.95 38.98
C ALA A 138 8.50 17.23 37.66
N PRO A 139 8.46 18.49 37.17
CA PRO A 139 8.01 18.81 35.83
C PRO A 139 8.65 17.88 34.77
N GLY A 140 7.83 17.33 33.88
CA GLY A 140 8.25 16.42 32.82
C GLY A 140 8.53 14.98 33.25
N ALA A 141 8.42 14.64 34.54
CA ALA A 141 8.79 13.32 35.07
C ALA A 141 8.11 12.13 34.36
N TYR A 142 6.85 12.28 33.93
CA TYR A 142 6.16 11.22 33.16
C TYR A 142 6.85 10.95 31.83
N ALA A 143 7.11 12.01 31.06
CA ALA A 143 7.79 11.91 29.78
C ALA A 143 9.25 11.44 29.93
N ASP A 144 9.96 11.94 30.95
CA ASP A 144 11.31 11.51 31.25
C ASP A 144 11.36 10.02 31.62
N ALA A 145 10.40 9.53 32.40
CA ALA A 145 10.28 8.10 32.71
C ALA A 145 10.00 7.27 31.45
N PHE A 146 9.14 7.76 30.55
CA PHE A 146 8.88 7.10 29.27
C PHE A 146 10.13 7.02 28.38
N ILE A 147 10.89 8.12 28.26
CA ILE A 147 12.14 8.17 27.50
C ILE A 147 13.18 7.23 28.13
N SER A 148 13.31 7.23 29.46
CA SER A 148 14.21 6.32 30.19
C SER A 148 13.85 4.86 29.91
N GLY A 149 12.58 4.48 30.08
CA GLY A 149 12.11 3.12 29.85
C GLY A 149 12.29 2.67 28.40
N SER A 150 12.04 3.56 27.44
CA SER A 150 12.28 3.28 26.01
C SER A 150 13.76 3.03 25.75
N LYS A 151 14.65 3.88 26.27
CA LYS A 151 16.10 3.73 26.15
C LYS A 151 16.61 2.46 26.84
N GLU A 152 16.12 2.15 28.03
CA GLU A 152 16.45 0.92 28.78
C GLU A 152 16.04 -0.33 28.01
N GLY A 153 14.89 -0.28 27.31
CA GLY A 153 14.45 -1.34 26.39
C GLY A 153 15.20 -1.38 25.06
N GLY A 154 16.07 -0.41 24.76
CA GLY A 154 16.82 -0.33 23.50
C GLY A 154 16.12 0.39 22.34
N ALA A 155 15.06 1.17 22.63
CA ALA A 155 14.29 1.93 21.64
C ALA A 155 14.56 3.44 21.68
N ALA A 156 14.32 4.11 20.56
CA ALA A 156 14.10 5.54 20.53
C ALA A 156 12.68 5.88 21.02
N ALA A 157 12.52 7.06 21.61
CA ALA A 157 11.22 7.61 21.95
C ALA A 157 10.65 8.42 20.77
N LEU A 158 9.34 8.27 20.54
CA LEU A 158 8.50 9.11 19.69
C LEU A 158 7.46 9.78 20.59
N MET A 159 7.43 11.10 20.65
CA MET A 159 6.57 11.82 21.61
C MET A 159 5.70 12.88 20.97
N THR A 160 4.45 12.98 21.42
CA THR A 160 3.54 14.07 21.07
C THR A 160 3.86 15.37 21.81
N ILE A 161 3.84 16.47 21.06
CA ILE A 161 3.81 17.85 21.55
C ILE A 161 2.38 18.38 21.37
N PRO A 162 1.70 18.84 22.44
CA PRO A 162 0.38 19.47 22.35
C PRO A 162 0.37 20.69 21.42
N LEU A 163 -0.55 20.72 20.46
CA LEU A 163 -0.90 21.90 19.66
C LEU A 163 -2.19 22.56 20.17
N LEU A 164 -3.01 21.85 20.96
CA LEU A 164 -4.21 22.43 21.56
C LEU A 164 -3.88 23.74 22.30
N PRO A 165 -4.74 24.78 22.19
CA PRO A 165 -4.53 26.06 22.87
C PRO A 165 -4.71 25.96 24.40
N TYR A 166 -5.05 24.78 24.91
CA TYR A 166 -5.28 24.48 26.31
C TYR A 166 -4.69 23.11 26.65
N ILE A 167 -4.00 23.03 27.78
CA ILE A 167 -3.49 21.77 28.38
C ILE A 167 -4.05 21.63 29.79
N ALA A 168 -4.03 20.42 30.33
CA ALA A 168 -4.70 20.08 31.59
C ALA A 168 -4.25 20.97 32.76
N ASN A 169 -5.19 21.23 33.65
CA ASN A 169 -4.97 21.91 34.92
C ASN A 169 -5.60 21.10 36.06
N LEU A 170 -5.16 21.38 37.26
CA LEU A 170 -5.62 20.72 38.48
C LEU A 170 -5.84 21.74 39.58
N ARG A 171 -6.61 21.35 40.60
CA ARG A 171 -6.71 22.19 41.80
C ARG A 171 -5.41 22.14 42.60
N PRO A 172 -5.16 23.15 43.47
CA PRO A 172 -4.14 23.02 44.50
C PRO A 172 -4.32 21.71 45.27
N GLY A 173 -3.23 20.99 45.51
CA GLY A 173 -3.33 19.66 46.13
C GLY A 173 -3.66 18.53 45.15
N TYR A 174 -3.61 18.78 43.83
CA TYR A 174 -3.59 17.74 42.79
C TYR A 174 -4.96 17.04 42.66
N GLU A 175 -6.03 17.79 42.99
CA GLU A 175 -7.40 17.29 42.86
C GLU A 175 -7.89 17.44 41.42
N THR A 176 -8.59 16.40 40.97
CA THR A 176 -9.22 16.30 39.65
C THR A 176 -10.17 17.46 39.36
N LEU A 177 -10.17 17.93 38.12
CA LEU A 177 -11.05 18.99 37.63
C LEU A 177 -11.97 18.49 36.50
N PRO A 178 -13.29 18.64 36.62
CA PRO A 178 -14.21 18.29 35.54
C PRO A 178 -14.48 19.50 34.62
N SER A 179 -14.31 19.33 33.30
CA SER A 179 -14.66 20.37 32.32
C SER A 179 -16.16 20.65 32.27
N PHE A 180 -16.99 19.63 32.50
CA PHE A 180 -18.45 19.71 32.50
C PHE A 180 -19.04 19.42 33.88
N SER A 181 -18.64 20.19 34.90
CA SER A 181 -19.24 20.13 36.24
C SER A 181 -20.77 20.15 36.20
N ILE A 182 -21.42 19.13 36.75
CA ILE A 182 -22.88 19.04 36.85
C ILE A 182 -23.44 20.15 37.74
N GLN A 183 -22.74 20.50 38.82
CA GLN A 183 -23.10 21.62 39.67
C GLN A 183 -23.08 22.96 38.93
N LYS A 184 -22.19 23.13 37.94
CA LYS A 184 -22.06 24.37 37.17
C LYS A 184 -22.98 24.42 35.95
N TYR A 185 -23.07 23.33 35.20
CA TYR A 185 -23.75 23.28 33.89
C TYR A 185 -25.10 22.57 33.92
N GLY A 186 -25.51 22.07 35.09
CA GLY A 186 -26.80 21.41 35.29
C GLY A 186 -26.77 19.90 35.02
N PRO A 187 -27.94 19.23 35.14
CA PRO A 187 -28.06 17.78 35.01
C PRO A 187 -27.63 17.27 33.62
N GLN A 188 -26.85 16.19 33.62
CA GLN A 188 -26.29 15.58 32.41
C GLN A 188 -26.67 14.09 32.30
N THR A 189 -26.58 13.53 31.09
CA THR A 189 -27.04 12.15 30.82
C THR A 189 -26.12 11.08 31.42
N GLY A 190 -24.90 11.44 31.78
CA GLY A 190 -23.95 10.58 32.47
C GLY A 190 -22.95 11.38 33.30
N HIS A 191 -22.30 10.71 34.24
CA HIS A 191 -21.19 11.21 35.06
C HIS A 191 -20.25 10.09 35.45
N ASP A 192 -19.02 10.42 35.85
CA ASP A 192 -18.08 9.45 36.41
C ASP A 192 -18.64 8.87 37.73
N PRO A 193 -18.83 7.55 37.86
CA PRO A 193 -19.26 6.91 39.10
C PRO A 193 -18.40 7.22 40.34
N TRP A 194 -17.14 7.59 40.16
CA TRP A 194 -16.19 7.93 41.22
C TRP A 194 -16.00 9.43 41.42
N HIS A 195 -16.51 10.26 40.51
CA HIS A 195 -16.50 11.70 40.60
C HIS A 195 -17.84 12.28 40.10
N SER A 196 -18.84 12.28 40.99
CA SER A 196 -20.24 12.55 40.62
C SER A 196 -20.54 13.96 40.09
N ASP A 197 -19.59 14.90 40.21
CA ASP A 197 -19.71 16.22 39.58
C ASP A 197 -19.20 16.22 38.13
N ALA A 198 -18.38 15.25 37.70
CA ALA A 198 -17.86 15.18 36.35
C ALA A 198 -18.90 14.61 35.39
N GLY A 199 -19.61 15.50 34.70
CA GLY A 199 -20.60 15.11 33.70
C GLY A 199 -19.99 14.82 32.33
N ASN A 200 -20.71 14.07 31.49
CA ASN A 200 -20.29 13.71 30.13
C ASN A 200 -20.46 14.83 29.08
N GLY A 201 -20.80 16.04 29.51
CA GLY A 201 -21.05 17.19 28.65
C GLY A 201 -22.30 17.07 27.78
N VAL A 202 -23.28 16.21 28.12
CA VAL A 202 -24.54 16.06 27.39
C VAL A 202 -25.71 16.37 28.32
N SER A 203 -26.47 17.41 27.99
CA SER A 203 -27.65 17.89 28.74
C SER A 203 -28.69 16.78 28.92
N LEU A 204 -29.03 16.44 30.17
CA LEU A 204 -30.14 15.51 30.44
C LEU A 204 -31.49 16.06 29.98
N PRO A 205 -31.80 17.38 30.15
CA PRO A 205 -33.07 17.93 29.71
C PRO A 205 -33.29 17.92 28.19
N THR A 206 -32.24 18.15 27.38
CA THR A 206 -32.39 18.34 25.94
C THR A 206 -31.78 17.22 25.09
N GLY A 207 -30.82 16.47 25.63
CA GLY A 207 -30.01 15.53 24.88
C GLY A 207 -28.90 16.18 24.04
N ASP A 208 -28.82 17.52 24.02
CA ASP A 208 -27.80 18.25 23.28
C ASP A 208 -26.48 18.31 24.05
N PHE A 209 -25.40 18.59 23.34
CA PHE A 209 -24.13 18.95 23.95
C PHE A 209 -24.25 20.22 24.81
N VAL A 210 -23.70 20.17 26.02
CA VAL A 210 -23.45 21.36 26.82
C VAL A 210 -22.50 22.26 26.03
N SER A 211 -22.92 23.51 25.79
CA SER A 211 -22.15 24.50 25.03
C SER A 211 -21.80 25.71 25.91
N GLY A 212 -20.73 26.41 25.54
CA GLY A 212 -20.26 27.58 26.29
C GLY A 212 -19.65 27.26 27.65
N ASN A 213 -19.20 26.01 27.87
CA ASN A 213 -18.38 25.71 29.04
C ASN A 213 -17.07 26.53 28.97
N ASN A 214 -16.53 26.87 30.13
CA ASN A 214 -15.27 27.58 30.23
C ASN A 214 -14.11 26.55 30.21
N PRO A 215 -13.21 26.57 29.20
CA PRO A 215 -12.05 25.66 29.18
C PRO A 215 -11.20 25.77 30.46
N LEU A 216 -11.15 26.95 31.09
CA LEU A 216 -10.40 27.16 32.33
C LEU A 216 -10.96 26.44 33.56
N ASP A 217 -12.09 25.73 33.44
CA ASP A 217 -12.59 24.88 34.50
C ASP A 217 -11.68 23.69 34.79
N ALA A 218 -10.98 23.19 33.75
CA ALA A 218 -10.09 22.04 33.88
C ALA A 218 -8.76 22.21 33.10
N TYR A 219 -8.52 23.35 32.46
CA TYR A 219 -7.31 23.60 31.67
C TYR A 219 -6.61 24.92 32.01
N VAL A 220 -5.38 25.06 31.53
CA VAL A 220 -4.63 26.31 31.41
C VAL A 220 -4.28 26.58 29.94
N PRO A 221 -4.11 27.85 29.52
CA PRO A 221 -3.67 28.17 28.17
C PRO A 221 -2.30 27.55 27.83
N SER A 222 -2.14 27.11 26.58
CA SER A 222 -0.93 26.53 26.00
C SER A 222 -0.61 27.20 24.67
N ASN A 223 0.68 27.25 24.33
CA ASN A 223 1.20 27.76 23.05
C ASN A 223 2.64 27.28 22.84
N THR A 224 3.27 27.67 21.74
CA THR A 224 4.67 27.36 21.42
C THR A 224 5.68 27.82 22.46
N THR A 225 5.40 28.85 23.27
CA THR A 225 6.31 29.25 24.37
C THR A 225 6.33 28.21 25.48
N VAL A 226 5.17 27.67 25.86
CA VAL A 226 5.04 26.60 26.86
C VAL A 226 5.70 25.32 26.36
N GLN A 227 5.41 24.93 25.12
CA GLN A 227 5.98 23.71 24.55
C GLN A 227 7.48 23.83 24.25
N LYS A 228 7.97 25.01 23.88
CA LYS A 228 9.40 25.26 23.77
C LYS A 228 10.12 25.05 25.11
N ALA A 229 9.56 25.55 26.21
CA ALA A 229 10.15 25.34 27.54
C ALA A 229 10.24 23.86 27.90
N TRP A 230 9.25 23.05 27.47
CA TRP A 230 9.30 21.60 27.64
C TRP A 230 10.40 20.94 26.79
N ILE A 231 10.52 21.30 25.51
CA ILE A 231 11.59 20.77 24.65
C ILE A 231 12.97 21.19 25.18
N ASP A 232 13.12 22.43 25.68
CA ASP A 232 14.35 22.88 26.35
C ASP A 232 14.68 22.01 27.58
N HIS A 233 13.68 21.66 28.40
CA HIS A 233 13.83 20.68 29.51
C HIS A 233 14.29 19.32 28.98
N LEU A 234 13.61 18.77 27.99
CA LEU A 234 13.93 17.46 27.40
C LEU A 234 15.37 17.43 26.85
N HIS A 235 15.81 18.48 26.16
CA HIS A 235 17.20 18.58 25.70
C HIS A 235 18.21 18.70 26.83
N SER A 236 17.87 19.43 27.90
CA SER A 236 18.76 19.55 29.05
C SER A 236 18.98 18.20 29.76
N THR A 237 17.94 17.35 29.77
CA THR A 237 17.95 16.03 30.42
C THR A 237 18.55 14.95 29.51
N TRP A 238 18.19 14.94 28.22
CA TRP A 238 18.43 13.82 27.31
C TRP A 238 19.41 14.11 26.17
N GLY A 239 19.84 15.36 26.01
CA GLY A 239 20.57 15.82 24.83
C GLY A 239 19.64 16.12 23.65
N ASN A 240 20.22 16.64 22.57
CA ASN A 240 19.50 16.95 21.33
C ASN A 240 19.19 15.69 20.51
N ALA A 241 18.33 15.80 19.50
CA ALA A 241 17.89 14.68 18.65
C ALA A 241 19.02 13.99 17.88
N SER A 242 20.14 14.67 17.63
CA SER A 242 21.31 14.08 16.96
C SER A 242 22.10 13.08 17.83
N SER A 243 21.94 13.14 19.15
CA SER A 243 22.75 12.35 20.10
C SER A 243 21.97 11.72 21.26
N GLY A 244 20.72 12.17 21.48
CA GLY A 244 19.84 11.73 22.54
C GLY A 244 18.83 10.65 22.11
N PRO A 245 18.14 10.04 23.08
CA PRO A 245 17.13 9.00 22.85
C PRO A 245 15.79 9.54 22.30
N LEU A 246 15.53 10.84 22.38
CA LEU A 246 14.34 11.49 21.83
C LEU A 246 14.71 12.22 20.55
N LYS A 247 14.20 11.72 19.43
CA LYS A 247 14.46 12.28 18.09
C LYS A 247 13.20 12.72 17.37
N TYR A 248 12.07 12.10 17.69
CA TYR A 248 10.85 12.21 16.90
C TYR A 248 9.75 12.88 17.72
N PHE A 249 9.15 13.92 17.12
CA PHE A 249 8.10 14.73 17.74
C PHE A 249 6.84 14.68 16.86
N LEU A 250 5.74 14.20 17.42
CA LEU A 250 4.42 14.25 16.80
C LEU A 250 3.79 15.61 17.12
N MET A 251 3.26 16.27 16.10
CA MET A 251 2.52 17.51 16.26
C MET A 251 1.06 17.17 16.60
N ASP A 252 0.82 17.00 17.90
CA ASP A 252 -0.47 16.62 18.52
C ASP A 252 -0.96 15.20 18.14
N ASN A 253 -2.28 15.02 18.06
CA ASN A 253 -2.98 13.77 17.77
C ASN A 253 -4.37 14.09 17.20
N GLU A 254 -4.68 13.56 16.01
CA GLU A 254 -6.01 13.60 15.39
C GLU A 254 -6.70 14.98 15.37
N PRO A 255 -6.04 16.03 14.84
CA PRO A 255 -6.53 17.41 14.95
C PRO A 255 -7.92 17.63 14.35
N SER A 256 -8.28 16.96 13.26
CA SER A 256 -9.64 17.08 12.72
C SER A 256 -10.74 16.57 13.66
N LEU A 257 -10.43 15.72 14.65
CA LEU A 257 -11.38 15.23 15.66
C LEU A 257 -11.42 16.03 16.96
N TRP A 258 -10.62 17.09 17.13
CA TRP A 258 -10.62 17.85 18.39
C TRP A 258 -11.99 18.38 18.81
N TYR A 259 -12.84 18.75 17.84
CA TYR A 259 -14.22 19.20 18.11
C TYR A 259 -15.12 18.14 18.75
N HIS A 260 -14.71 16.88 18.66
CA HIS A 260 -15.35 15.73 19.27
C HIS A 260 -14.56 15.30 20.52
N SER A 261 -13.31 14.87 20.35
CA SER A 261 -12.48 14.26 21.40
C SER A 261 -12.15 15.25 22.53
N HIS A 262 -11.96 16.53 22.19
CA HIS A 262 -11.60 17.61 23.12
C HIS A 262 -12.61 18.76 23.05
N ARG A 263 -13.90 18.43 22.87
CA ARG A 263 -14.99 19.42 22.72
C ARG A 263 -15.07 20.42 23.88
N ASP A 264 -14.65 20.01 25.07
CA ASP A 264 -14.56 20.85 26.24
C ASP A 264 -13.55 22.00 26.13
N ALA A 265 -12.44 21.78 25.43
CA ALA A 265 -11.38 22.77 25.22
C ALA A 265 -11.44 23.42 23.83
N TYR A 266 -11.83 22.66 22.81
CA TYR A 266 -11.84 23.07 21.41
C TYR A 266 -13.09 22.57 20.67
N PRO A 267 -14.28 23.16 20.89
CA PRO A 267 -15.55 22.66 20.33
C PRO A 267 -15.76 22.89 18.83
N LYS A 268 -14.83 23.57 18.15
CA LYS A 268 -14.96 23.90 16.71
C LYS A 268 -14.08 22.97 15.91
N GLY A 269 -14.57 22.46 14.79
CA GLY A 269 -13.72 21.74 13.85
C GLY A 269 -12.63 22.65 13.31
N LEU A 270 -11.37 22.19 13.29
CA LEU A 270 -10.28 22.92 12.66
C LEU A 270 -10.55 23.07 11.16
N THR A 271 -10.34 24.27 10.63
CA THR A 271 -10.24 24.43 9.18
C THR A 271 -8.89 23.94 8.66
N MET A 272 -8.77 23.74 7.35
CA MET A 272 -7.52 23.40 6.68
C MET A 272 -6.45 24.47 6.97
N GLN A 273 -6.84 25.75 6.94
CA GLN A 273 -5.96 26.87 7.26
C GLN A 273 -5.52 26.88 8.73
N ASP A 274 -6.44 26.65 9.68
CA ASP A 274 -6.08 26.61 11.10
C ASP A 274 -5.07 25.50 11.40
N ALA A 275 -5.24 24.32 10.78
CA ALA A 275 -4.30 23.20 10.91
C ALA A 275 -2.92 23.53 10.31
N LEU A 276 -2.88 24.17 9.13
CA LEU A 276 -1.64 24.65 8.52
C LEU A 276 -0.91 25.66 9.43
N ASP A 277 -1.62 26.64 9.97
CA ASP A 277 -1.05 27.69 10.81
C ASP A 277 -0.43 27.10 12.09
N LEU A 278 -1.09 26.12 12.72
CA LEU A 278 -0.56 25.40 13.87
C LEU A 278 0.68 24.58 13.52
N ILE A 279 0.67 23.84 12.41
CA ILE A 279 1.83 23.04 11.99
C ILE A 279 3.02 23.96 11.66
N ILE A 280 2.78 25.10 11.02
CA ILE A 280 3.84 26.09 10.77
C ILE A 280 4.41 26.62 12.09
N ASP A 281 3.57 27.06 13.02
CA ASP A 281 4.02 27.63 14.30
C ASP A 281 4.84 26.61 15.11
N TYR A 282 4.28 25.43 15.36
CA TYR A 282 4.92 24.40 16.18
C TYR A 282 6.08 23.71 15.49
N GLY A 283 5.97 23.41 14.20
CA GLY A 283 7.07 22.85 13.40
C GLY A 283 8.27 23.81 13.34
N SER A 284 8.03 25.11 13.12
CA SER A 284 9.09 26.13 13.18
C SER A 284 9.71 26.21 14.57
N MET A 285 8.89 26.16 15.63
CA MET A 285 9.38 26.15 17.00
C MET A 285 10.29 24.94 17.26
N ILE A 286 9.86 23.72 16.95
CA ILE A 286 10.64 22.49 17.12
C ILE A 286 12.00 22.63 16.41
N LYS A 287 11.99 23.02 15.14
CA LYS A 287 13.21 23.17 14.32
C LYS A 287 14.11 24.32 14.79
N SER A 288 13.56 25.35 15.43
CA SER A 288 14.34 26.44 16.02
C SER A 288 15.11 26.01 17.27
N VAL A 289 14.57 25.07 18.04
CA VAL A 289 15.24 24.51 19.22
C VAL A 289 16.27 23.47 18.80
N ASP A 290 15.89 22.58 17.88
CA ASP A 290 16.78 21.57 17.32
C ASP A 290 16.47 21.29 15.84
N PRO A 291 17.32 21.76 14.91
CA PRO A 291 17.12 21.52 13.49
C PRO A 291 17.28 20.03 13.10
N THR A 292 17.84 19.18 13.97
CA THR A 292 18.01 17.75 13.74
C THR A 292 16.83 16.90 14.24
N ALA A 293 15.93 17.49 15.04
CA ALA A 293 14.68 16.87 15.45
C ALA A 293 13.82 16.52 14.23
N GLN A 294 13.10 15.40 14.31
CA GLN A 294 12.21 14.94 13.25
C GLN A 294 10.76 15.22 13.67
N ALA A 295 10.07 16.08 12.92
CA ALA A 295 8.68 16.45 13.15
C ALA A 295 7.76 15.60 12.26
N LEU A 296 6.70 15.07 12.87
CA LEU A 296 5.68 14.23 12.24
C LEU A 296 4.31 14.88 12.39
N GLY A 297 3.48 14.77 11.37
CA GLY A 297 2.12 15.27 11.35
C GLY A 297 1.41 15.00 10.02
N PRO A 298 0.11 15.27 9.91
CA PRO A 298 -0.75 15.87 10.94
C PRO A 298 -1.31 14.88 12.00
N GLU A 299 -0.94 13.59 12.00
CA GLU A 299 -1.52 12.56 12.89
C GLU A 299 -3.05 12.38 12.67
N GLU A 300 -3.52 12.49 11.42
CA GLU A 300 -4.96 12.39 11.14
C GLU A 300 -5.52 10.97 11.35
N TRP A 301 -6.74 10.91 11.91
CA TRP A 301 -7.34 9.73 12.54
C TRP A 301 -7.72 8.59 11.60
N GLY A 302 -7.93 8.89 10.32
CA GLY A 302 -8.47 7.94 9.36
C GLY A 302 -9.04 8.60 8.11
N TRP A 303 -9.68 7.79 7.27
CA TRP A 303 -10.02 8.14 5.88
C TRP A 303 -10.69 9.51 5.70
N LEU A 304 -11.67 9.86 6.54
CA LEU A 304 -12.34 11.16 6.43
C LEU A 304 -11.43 12.33 6.87
N GLY A 305 -10.59 12.12 7.88
CA GLY A 305 -9.55 13.06 8.30
C GLY A 305 -8.46 13.27 7.26
N TYR A 306 -8.34 12.40 6.25
CA TYR A 306 -7.43 12.62 5.14
C TYR A 306 -8.03 13.57 4.08
N MET A 307 -9.34 13.46 3.88
CA MET A 307 -10.07 14.12 2.79
C MET A 307 -10.66 15.47 3.20
N TYR A 308 -11.09 15.60 4.45
CA TYR A 308 -11.87 16.72 4.94
C TYR A 308 -11.31 17.24 6.26
N SER A 309 -11.29 18.57 6.42
CA SER A 309 -10.91 19.19 7.69
C SER A 309 -11.92 18.89 8.79
N GLY A 310 -11.54 19.16 10.05
CA GLY A 310 -12.46 19.03 11.18
C GLY A 310 -13.71 19.89 11.01
N ALA A 311 -13.58 21.08 10.42
CA ALA A 311 -14.71 21.98 10.14
C ALA A 311 -15.72 21.35 9.18
N ASP A 312 -15.25 20.74 8.10
CA ASP A 312 -16.12 20.06 7.13
C ASP A 312 -16.73 18.77 7.70
N GLN A 313 -15.97 18.01 8.47
CA GLN A 313 -16.47 16.83 9.17
C GLN A 313 -17.57 17.20 10.18
N GLN A 314 -17.36 18.25 10.98
CA GLN A 314 -18.36 18.78 11.90
C GLN A 314 -19.59 19.29 11.15
N PHE A 315 -19.41 19.99 10.03
CA PHE A 315 -20.49 20.46 9.18
C PHE A 315 -21.35 19.31 8.62
N ALA A 316 -20.72 18.20 8.22
CA ALA A 316 -21.38 16.99 7.72
C ALA A 316 -22.28 16.32 8.77
N GLN A 317 -21.90 16.40 10.06
CA GLN A 317 -22.69 15.83 11.14
C GLN A 317 -23.98 16.63 11.38
N THR A 318 -23.94 17.94 11.20
CA THR A 318 -25.09 18.84 11.46
C THR A 318 -25.98 19.05 10.23
N ASN A 319 -25.49 18.74 9.03
CA ASN A 319 -26.21 18.90 7.77
C ASN A 319 -26.20 17.55 7.05
N THR A 320 -27.37 16.94 6.84
CA THR A 320 -27.53 15.61 6.20
C THR A 320 -26.50 15.40 5.08
N TYR A 321 -25.72 14.29 5.19
CA TYR A 321 -24.61 13.80 4.34
C TYR A 321 -24.85 13.79 2.80
N ASN A 322 -25.99 14.28 2.32
CA ASN A 322 -26.47 14.12 0.96
C ASN A 322 -25.80 15.02 -0.08
N HIS A 323 -24.81 15.84 0.26
CA HIS A 323 -24.09 16.65 -0.73
C HIS A 323 -22.58 16.79 -0.43
N PRO A 324 -21.75 15.79 -0.79
CA PRO A 324 -20.28 15.89 -0.72
C PRO A 324 -19.67 17.02 -1.57
N ASN A 325 -20.50 17.71 -2.38
CA ASN A 325 -20.10 18.86 -3.21
C ASN A 325 -20.28 20.22 -2.51
N ASN A 326 -20.63 20.27 -1.22
CA ASN A 326 -20.89 21.52 -0.51
C ASN A 326 -20.22 21.59 0.88
N PHE A 327 -19.00 21.09 0.98
CA PHE A 327 -18.13 21.25 2.14
C PHE A 327 -17.47 22.63 2.11
N PRO A 328 -17.84 23.55 3.02
CA PRO A 328 -17.45 24.96 2.90
C PRO A 328 -15.94 25.19 2.91
N ASP A 329 -15.20 24.46 3.73
CA ASP A 329 -13.77 24.66 3.90
C ASP A 329 -13.00 24.10 2.69
N ARG A 330 -13.31 22.87 2.28
CA ARG A 330 -12.82 22.30 1.02
C ARG A 330 -13.14 23.19 -0.19
N ALA A 331 -14.34 23.74 -0.27
CA ALA A 331 -14.73 24.65 -1.36
C ALA A 331 -13.92 25.96 -1.34
N ALA A 332 -13.62 26.49 -0.16
CA ALA A 332 -12.76 27.67 0.00
C ALA A 332 -11.32 27.40 -0.47
N HIS A 333 -10.89 26.13 -0.46
CA HIS A 333 -9.55 25.69 -0.86
C HIS A 333 -9.51 25.03 -2.25
N GLY A 334 -10.41 25.43 -3.15
CA GLY A 334 -10.40 25.00 -4.54
C GLY A 334 -10.81 23.54 -4.78
N GLY A 335 -11.45 22.91 -3.78
CA GLY A 335 -11.95 21.54 -3.89
C GLY A 335 -10.92 20.45 -3.60
N MET A 336 -9.70 20.80 -3.19
CA MET A 336 -8.65 19.83 -2.86
C MET A 336 -8.99 19.05 -1.58
N ASP A 337 -8.57 17.79 -1.54
CA ASP A 337 -8.59 16.98 -0.32
C ASP A 337 -7.63 17.58 0.72
N TYR A 338 -7.96 17.44 2.00
CA TYR A 338 -7.28 18.13 3.09
C TYR A 338 -5.79 17.82 3.22
N VAL A 339 -5.38 16.54 3.33
CA VAL A 339 -3.96 16.18 3.49
C VAL A 339 -3.11 16.58 2.27
N PRO A 340 -3.53 16.31 1.02
CA PRO A 340 -2.83 16.82 -0.18
C PRO A 340 -2.67 18.34 -0.19
N TRP A 341 -3.73 19.08 0.14
CA TRP A 341 -3.67 20.53 0.23
C TRP A 341 -2.66 20.97 1.30
N LEU A 342 -2.70 20.37 2.49
CA LEU A 342 -1.80 20.70 3.59
C LEU A 342 -0.33 20.50 3.20
N LEU A 343 0.00 19.35 2.59
CA LEU A 343 1.34 19.07 2.07
C LEU A 343 1.79 20.11 1.04
N SER A 344 0.92 20.51 0.12
CA SER A 344 1.24 21.53 -0.89
C SER A 344 1.59 22.89 -0.26
N GLN A 345 0.89 23.26 0.82
CA GLN A 345 1.14 24.52 1.52
C GLN A 345 2.43 24.47 2.34
N LEU A 346 2.73 23.34 2.99
CA LEU A 346 3.99 23.13 3.69
C LEU A 346 5.18 23.10 2.73
N TYR A 347 5.00 22.57 1.51
CA TYR A 347 6.02 22.68 0.46
C TYR A 347 6.26 24.12 0.04
N ALA A 348 5.19 24.89 -0.19
CA ALA A 348 5.32 26.31 -0.49
C ALA A 348 6.03 27.07 0.64
N TYR A 349 5.76 26.74 1.90
CA TYR A 349 6.48 27.27 3.05
C TYR A 349 7.98 26.95 2.98
N GLU A 350 8.37 25.70 2.73
CA GLU A 350 9.79 25.30 2.61
C GLU A 350 10.47 26.00 1.44
N GLN A 351 9.82 26.11 0.27
CA GLN A 351 10.39 26.81 -0.89
C GLN A 351 10.64 28.29 -0.61
N ASN A 352 9.78 28.91 0.21
CA ASN A 352 9.90 30.33 0.56
C ASN A 352 10.92 30.61 1.68
N THR A 353 11.12 29.66 2.60
CA THR A 353 11.93 29.88 3.81
C THR A 353 13.27 29.13 3.79
N GLY A 354 13.38 28.08 2.97
CA GLY A 354 14.49 27.14 2.98
C GLY A 354 14.49 26.17 4.17
N GLN A 355 13.43 26.15 4.99
CA GLN A 355 13.34 25.30 6.18
C GLN A 355 12.22 24.26 6.05
N ARG A 356 12.60 22.99 6.14
CA ARG A 356 11.66 21.88 6.30
C ARG A 356 11.17 21.80 7.75
N ILE A 357 9.86 21.88 7.93
CA ILE A 357 9.20 21.84 9.25
C ILE A 357 8.36 20.58 9.48
N LEU A 358 8.10 19.79 8.42
CA LEU A 358 7.48 18.48 8.48
C LEU A 358 8.39 17.47 7.78
N ASP A 359 8.93 16.51 8.53
CA ASP A 359 9.85 15.50 8.01
C ASP A 359 9.10 14.22 7.58
N TYR A 360 7.99 13.90 8.26
CA TYR A 360 7.15 12.74 7.95
C TYR A 360 5.68 13.17 7.84
N LEU A 361 5.03 12.78 6.75
CA LEU A 361 3.57 12.66 6.71
C LEU A 361 3.18 11.48 7.59
N SER A 362 2.46 11.75 8.67
CA SER A 362 2.00 10.72 9.60
C SER A 362 0.48 10.67 9.70
N LEU A 363 -0.06 9.45 9.60
CA LEU A 363 -1.50 9.15 9.61
C LEU A 363 -1.78 7.94 10.52
N HIS A 364 -3.03 7.81 10.97
CA HIS A 364 -3.53 6.66 11.73
C HIS A 364 -4.47 5.82 10.88
N TYR A 365 -4.42 4.50 10.98
CA TYR A 365 -5.36 3.64 10.26
C TYR A 365 -5.87 2.46 11.09
N TYR A 366 -7.18 2.46 11.30
CA TYR A 366 -7.92 1.32 11.80
C TYR A 366 -8.88 0.82 10.71
N PRO A 367 -8.97 -0.49 10.47
CA PRO A 367 -9.88 -1.03 9.47
C PRO A 367 -11.33 -0.83 9.92
N GLN A 368 -12.18 -0.42 8.97
CA GLN A 368 -13.53 0.06 9.25
C GLN A 368 -14.60 -1.05 9.15
N GLY A 369 -14.20 -2.30 8.98
CA GLY A 369 -15.08 -3.47 8.90
C GLY A 369 -15.45 -4.08 10.27
N GLY A 370 -14.88 -3.56 11.35
CA GLY A 370 -15.10 -4.02 12.74
C GLY A 370 -14.00 -4.96 13.26
N GLU A 371 -12.91 -5.15 12.53
CA GLU A 371 -11.79 -6.03 12.86
C GLU A 371 -11.10 -5.60 14.15
N PHE A 372 -10.88 -4.29 14.31
CA PHE A 372 -10.24 -3.69 15.48
C PHE A 372 -10.92 -4.09 16.81
N GLN A 373 -12.25 -4.28 16.81
CA GLN A 373 -13.02 -4.68 18.01
C GLN A 373 -12.65 -6.08 18.53
N GLY A 374 -11.83 -6.84 17.78
CA GLY A 374 -11.30 -8.13 18.21
C GLY A 374 -12.32 -9.27 18.21
N SER A 375 -13.44 -9.13 17.49
CA SER A 375 -14.38 -10.23 17.35
C SER A 375 -13.69 -11.43 16.70
N ASN A 376 -13.78 -12.59 17.35
CA ASN A 376 -13.10 -13.82 16.96
C ASN A 376 -14.03 -14.81 16.22
N ASN A 377 -15.09 -14.29 15.60
CA ASN A 377 -16.05 -15.09 14.82
C ASN A 377 -15.51 -15.38 13.40
N LEU A 378 -16.06 -16.39 12.73
CA LEU A 378 -15.60 -16.84 11.41
C LEU A 378 -15.56 -15.70 10.37
N THR A 379 -16.61 -14.89 10.28
CA THR A 379 -16.70 -13.78 9.33
C THR A 379 -15.59 -12.76 9.58
N MET A 380 -15.34 -12.43 10.84
CA MET A 380 -14.33 -11.45 11.22
C MET A 380 -12.90 -11.97 11.00
N LYS A 381 -12.62 -13.24 11.31
CA LYS A 381 -11.33 -13.87 11.00
C LYS A 381 -11.03 -13.79 9.50
N LEU A 382 -11.99 -14.19 8.66
CA LEU A 382 -11.83 -14.16 7.22
C LEU A 382 -11.71 -12.73 6.68
N LEU A 383 -12.44 -11.77 7.24
CA LEU A 383 -12.29 -10.36 6.87
C LEU A 383 -10.89 -9.86 7.20
N ARG A 384 -10.39 -10.16 8.40
CA ARG A 384 -9.04 -9.79 8.85
C ARG A 384 -7.93 -10.31 7.94
N ASN A 385 -8.09 -11.52 7.38
CA ASN A 385 -7.15 -12.08 6.41
C ASN A 385 -7.05 -11.24 5.11
N ARG A 386 -8.15 -10.59 4.72
CA ARG A 386 -8.28 -9.83 3.47
C ARG A 386 -8.03 -8.34 3.66
N SER A 387 -8.49 -7.74 4.75
CA SER A 387 -8.53 -6.27 4.87
C SER A 387 -7.15 -5.62 5.06
N THR A 388 -6.09 -6.39 5.34
CA THR A 388 -4.71 -5.86 5.25
C THR A 388 -4.35 -5.37 3.84
N ARG A 389 -5.09 -5.81 2.81
CA ARG A 389 -4.99 -5.30 1.43
C ARG A 389 -5.35 -3.83 1.30
N GLU A 390 -6.12 -3.26 2.23
CA GLU A 390 -6.40 -1.82 2.29
C GLU A 390 -5.13 -0.97 2.38
N LEU A 391 -4.01 -1.55 2.83
CA LEU A 391 -2.73 -0.87 2.92
C LEU A 391 -1.97 -0.76 1.59
N TRP A 392 -2.23 -1.62 0.60
CA TRP A 392 -1.35 -1.72 -0.58
C TRP A 392 -2.01 -2.07 -1.91
N ASP A 393 -3.17 -2.74 -1.90
CA ASP A 393 -3.72 -3.38 -3.09
C ASP A 393 -4.67 -2.43 -3.84
N PRO A 394 -4.35 -2.04 -5.09
CA PRO A 394 -5.22 -1.18 -5.90
C PRO A 394 -6.51 -1.87 -6.36
N ASP A 395 -6.57 -3.22 -6.33
CA ASP A 395 -7.73 -4.00 -6.77
C ASP A 395 -8.65 -4.40 -5.59
N TYR A 396 -8.30 -4.03 -4.35
CA TYR A 396 -9.11 -4.32 -3.17
C TYR A 396 -10.04 -3.16 -2.81
N ILE A 397 -11.34 -3.39 -2.95
CA ILE A 397 -12.38 -2.50 -2.45
C ILE A 397 -12.63 -2.82 -0.97
N SER A 398 -12.48 -1.82 -0.10
CA SER A 398 -12.72 -1.95 1.34
C SER A 398 -14.12 -2.49 1.63
N GLN A 399 -14.20 -3.58 2.42
CA GLN A 399 -15.45 -4.22 2.84
C GLN A 399 -16.04 -3.52 4.08
N SER A 400 -16.15 -2.20 4.01
CA SER A 400 -16.62 -1.33 5.08
C SER A 400 -17.53 -0.24 4.52
N TYR A 401 -17.91 0.75 5.35
CA TYR A 401 -18.63 1.92 4.85
C TYR A 401 -17.81 2.76 3.85
N LEU A 402 -16.47 2.58 3.80
CA LEU A 402 -15.60 3.28 2.86
C LEU A 402 -15.93 2.89 1.41
N ASN A 403 -16.17 1.59 1.16
CA ASN A 403 -16.57 1.05 -0.15
C ASN A 403 -15.77 1.64 -1.34
N THR A 404 -14.46 1.76 -1.15
CA THR A 404 -13.51 2.31 -2.13
C THR A 404 -12.19 1.56 -2.05
N THR A 405 -11.36 1.68 -3.08
CA THR A 405 -9.95 1.31 -3.00
C THR A 405 -9.22 2.30 -2.10
N VAL A 406 -8.65 1.81 -1.01
CA VAL A 406 -7.90 2.62 -0.03
C VAL A 406 -6.43 2.73 -0.43
N MET A 407 -5.76 1.59 -0.64
CA MET A 407 -4.34 1.47 -1.00
C MET A 407 -3.45 2.47 -0.23
N LEU A 408 -3.58 2.49 1.11
CA LEU A 408 -3.14 3.62 1.94
C LEU A 408 -1.67 3.98 1.74
N LEU A 409 -0.76 3.01 1.74
CA LEU A 409 0.68 3.28 1.70
C LEU A 409 1.10 3.81 0.32
N PRO A 410 0.68 3.22 -0.82
CA PRO A 410 0.82 3.85 -2.14
C PRO A 410 0.19 5.24 -2.23
N LEU A 411 -0.98 5.45 -1.65
CA LEU A 411 -1.67 6.75 -1.66
C LEU A 411 -0.88 7.83 -0.90
N MET A 412 -0.39 7.52 0.31
CA MET A 412 0.44 8.43 1.08
C MET A 412 1.72 8.81 0.34
N LYS A 413 2.38 7.83 -0.29
CA LYS A 413 3.60 8.06 -1.07
C LYS A 413 3.35 8.93 -2.29
N SER A 414 2.24 8.70 -3.01
CA SER A 414 1.89 9.53 -4.16
C SER A 414 1.57 10.98 -3.75
N TRP A 415 0.91 11.19 -2.61
CA TRP A 415 0.71 12.54 -2.08
C TRP A 415 2.02 13.23 -1.70
N VAL A 416 2.93 12.53 -1.04
CA VAL A 416 4.25 13.05 -0.71
C VAL A 416 5.03 13.41 -1.99
N GLU A 417 5.10 12.50 -2.95
CA GLU A 417 5.81 12.72 -4.21
C GLU A 417 5.24 13.89 -5.01
N GLN A 418 3.92 14.05 -5.01
CA GLN A 418 3.25 15.10 -5.77
C GLN A 418 3.28 16.46 -5.08
N TYR A 419 3.04 16.50 -3.76
CA TYR A 419 2.73 17.76 -3.05
C TYR A 419 3.81 18.20 -2.08
N TYR A 420 4.66 17.31 -1.58
CA TYR A 420 5.79 17.69 -0.71
C TYR A 420 6.98 16.73 -0.86
N PRO A 421 7.68 16.73 -2.02
CA PRO A 421 8.76 15.79 -2.29
C PRO A 421 9.84 15.78 -1.20
N GLY A 422 10.41 14.60 -0.93
CA GLY A 422 11.43 14.40 0.09
C GLY A 422 10.90 14.20 1.52
N THR A 423 9.60 14.38 1.74
CA THR A 423 8.93 13.99 3.00
C THR A 423 8.90 12.46 3.10
N LYS A 424 8.91 11.93 4.32
CA LYS A 424 8.78 10.50 4.60
C LYS A 424 7.34 10.13 4.94
N VAL A 425 7.02 8.84 5.00
CA VAL A 425 5.68 8.34 5.35
C VAL A 425 5.70 7.54 6.65
N ALA A 426 4.75 7.84 7.54
CA ALA A 426 4.63 7.20 8.84
C ALA A 426 3.19 6.75 9.14
N LEU A 427 3.02 5.52 9.64
CA LEU A 427 1.73 5.00 10.12
C LEU A 427 1.76 4.89 11.64
N THR A 428 1.45 5.99 12.31
CA THR A 428 1.75 6.21 13.74
C THR A 428 0.68 5.67 14.69
N GLU A 429 -0.45 5.22 14.16
CA GLU A 429 -1.33 4.27 14.84
C GLU A 429 -1.94 3.28 13.84
N TYR A 430 -1.98 2.00 14.21
CA TYR A 430 -2.77 0.99 13.53
C TYR A 430 -3.05 -0.20 14.45
N ASN A 431 -4.19 -0.87 14.24
CA ASN A 431 -4.49 -2.15 14.88
C ASN A 431 -5.64 -2.90 14.19
N TRP A 432 -5.46 -4.21 13.93
CA TRP A 432 -6.46 -5.11 13.34
C TRP A 432 -7.22 -5.97 14.36
N GLY A 433 -6.95 -5.82 15.66
CA GLY A 433 -7.61 -6.53 16.76
C GLY A 433 -7.28 -8.02 16.86
N ASP A 434 -8.01 -8.73 17.75
CA ASP A 434 -7.87 -10.17 18.04
C ASP A 434 -6.47 -10.58 18.53
N ASP A 435 -5.88 -9.80 19.44
CA ASP A 435 -4.52 -10.02 19.96
C ASP A 435 -4.32 -11.44 20.51
N GLU A 436 -5.34 -11.98 21.19
CA GLU A 436 -5.33 -13.32 21.78
C GLU A 436 -5.50 -14.46 20.76
N GLY A 437 -5.87 -14.15 19.52
CA GLY A 437 -6.20 -15.12 18.48
C GLY A 437 -5.20 -15.15 17.33
N MET A 438 -5.11 -16.31 16.66
CA MET A 438 -4.22 -16.45 15.49
C MET A 438 -4.60 -15.54 14.31
N SER A 439 -5.84 -15.09 14.20
CA SER A 439 -6.21 -14.20 13.09
C SER A 439 -5.63 -12.80 13.28
N GLY A 440 -5.58 -12.30 14.52
CA GLY A 440 -4.83 -11.09 14.87
C GLY A 440 -3.33 -11.26 14.60
N ALA A 441 -2.76 -12.41 14.99
CA ALA A 441 -1.35 -12.69 14.78
C ALA A 441 -0.94 -12.78 13.30
N THR A 442 -1.68 -13.53 12.48
CA THR A 442 -1.41 -13.62 11.03
C THR A 442 -1.60 -12.28 10.34
N ALA A 443 -2.61 -11.48 10.74
CA ALA A 443 -2.77 -10.13 10.23
C ALA A 443 -1.60 -9.22 10.63
N GLN A 444 -1.13 -9.29 11.88
CA GLN A 444 0.02 -8.52 12.33
C GLN A 444 1.30 -8.90 11.58
N ALA A 445 1.56 -10.20 11.40
CA ALA A 445 2.72 -10.67 10.64
C ALA A 445 2.67 -10.25 9.16
N ASP A 446 1.48 -10.23 8.57
CA ASP A 446 1.25 -9.75 7.21
C ASP A 446 1.47 -8.23 7.11
N ILE A 447 0.93 -7.44 8.06
CA ILE A 447 1.12 -5.99 8.11
C ILE A 447 2.60 -5.62 8.23
N LEU A 448 3.38 -6.28 9.12
CA LEU A 448 4.82 -6.00 9.25
C LEU A 448 5.58 -6.28 7.94
N GLY A 449 5.20 -7.33 7.22
CA GLY A 449 5.75 -7.63 5.91
C GLY A 449 5.36 -6.60 4.84
N ILE A 450 4.10 -6.18 4.83
CA ILE A 450 3.57 -5.13 3.93
C ILE A 450 4.29 -3.81 4.17
N LEU A 451 4.41 -3.37 5.43
CA LEU A 451 5.11 -2.12 5.78
C LEU A 451 6.56 -2.12 5.26
N GLY A 452 7.26 -3.24 5.40
CA GLY A 452 8.62 -3.41 4.90
C GLY A 452 8.69 -3.45 3.38
N ARG A 453 7.80 -4.18 2.71
CA ARG A 453 7.73 -4.30 1.24
C ARG A 453 7.32 -3.00 0.56
N GLU A 454 6.39 -2.26 1.17
CA GLU A 454 5.92 -0.98 0.66
C GLU A 454 6.87 0.16 1.03
N GLY A 455 7.97 -0.10 1.75
CA GLY A 455 8.99 0.89 2.09
C GLY A 455 8.48 2.04 2.94
N VAL A 456 7.72 1.74 4.00
CA VAL A 456 7.27 2.73 5.01
C VAL A 456 8.44 3.13 5.90
N ASP A 457 8.52 4.41 6.30
CA ASP A 457 9.65 4.89 7.08
C ASP A 457 9.48 4.68 8.59
N VAL A 458 8.26 4.83 9.12
CA VAL A 458 7.94 4.68 10.56
C VAL A 458 6.57 4.03 10.70
N ALA A 459 6.41 3.11 11.65
CA ALA A 459 5.08 2.65 12.04
C ALA A 459 5.05 2.27 13.52
N THR A 460 3.94 2.59 14.19
CA THR A 460 3.75 2.25 15.61
C THR A 460 2.38 1.64 15.82
N ARG A 461 2.37 0.38 16.27
CA ARG A 461 1.13 -0.31 16.60
C ARG A 461 0.47 0.31 17.83
N TRP A 462 -0.85 0.50 17.75
CA TRP A 462 -1.65 0.95 18.87
C TRP A 462 -2.41 -0.21 19.52
N GLU A 463 -1.97 -0.78 20.64
CA GLU A 463 -0.77 -0.48 21.41
C GLU A 463 0.24 -1.65 21.32
N CYS A 464 1.25 -1.65 22.19
CA CYS A 464 2.11 -2.82 22.40
C CYS A 464 1.23 -4.04 22.74
N PRO A 465 1.28 -5.14 21.97
CA PRO A 465 0.51 -6.33 22.30
C PRO A 465 0.95 -6.88 23.66
N ALA A 466 0.02 -7.47 24.41
CA ALA A 466 0.34 -8.06 25.70
C ALA A 466 1.28 -9.27 25.54
N SER A 467 2.25 -9.41 26.45
CA SER A 467 3.17 -10.55 26.45
C SER A 467 2.40 -11.87 26.56
N GLY A 468 2.83 -12.89 25.79
CA GLY A 468 2.21 -14.20 25.74
C GLY A 468 1.06 -14.34 24.73
N THR A 469 0.61 -13.24 24.11
CA THR A 469 -0.38 -13.30 23.01
C THR A 469 0.27 -13.76 21.70
N PRO A 470 -0.46 -14.42 20.78
CA PRO A 470 0.09 -14.78 19.46
C PRO A 470 0.45 -13.54 18.62
N THR A 471 -0.22 -12.40 18.79
CA THR A 471 0.17 -11.14 18.14
C THR A 471 1.52 -10.61 18.64
N TYR A 472 1.83 -10.80 19.93
CA TYR A 472 3.17 -10.53 20.46
C TYR A 472 4.24 -11.41 19.80
N GLN A 473 3.94 -12.69 19.60
CA GLN A 473 4.85 -13.60 18.88
C GLN A 473 5.03 -13.21 17.41
N ALA A 474 4.01 -12.64 16.76
CA ALA A 474 4.13 -12.13 15.39
C ALA A 474 5.20 -11.04 15.27
N PHE A 475 5.32 -10.13 16.25
CA PHE A 475 6.45 -9.18 16.31
C PHE A 475 7.78 -9.91 16.52
N LYS A 476 7.84 -10.85 17.47
CA LYS A 476 9.06 -11.62 17.73
C LYS A 476 9.52 -12.40 16.51
N MET A 477 8.63 -12.94 15.68
CA MET A 477 9.01 -13.59 14.43
C MET A 477 9.84 -12.69 13.50
N TYR A 478 9.60 -11.38 13.50
CA TYR A 478 10.39 -10.42 12.74
C TYR A 478 11.62 -9.89 13.48
N ARG A 479 11.64 -9.89 14.81
CA ARG A 479 12.59 -9.08 15.60
C ARG A 479 13.38 -9.81 16.68
N ASN A 480 12.90 -10.96 17.12
CA ASN A 480 13.51 -11.77 18.17
C ASN A 480 13.02 -13.24 18.10
N TYR A 481 13.14 -13.87 16.94
CA TYR A 481 12.50 -15.17 16.68
C TYR A 481 13.18 -16.33 17.43
N ASP A 482 14.45 -16.14 17.82
CA ASP A 482 15.29 -17.14 18.51
C ASP A 482 15.51 -16.82 20.00
N GLY A 483 14.93 -15.72 20.50
CA GLY A 483 15.18 -15.23 21.86
C GLY A 483 16.56 -14.60 22.07
N SER A 484 17.36 -14.44 21.01
CA SER A 484 18.70 -13.86 21.02
C SER A 484 18.81 -12.60 20.16
N ASN A 485 17.68 -11.94 19.88
CA ASN A 485 17.53 -10.74 19.06
C ASN A 485 17.95 -10.90 17.60
N SER A 486 17.94 -12.13 17.06
CA SER A 486 18.01 -12.29 15.61
C SER A 486 16.73 -11.77 14.95
N THR A 487 16.88 -11.11 13.80
CA THR A 487 15.80 -10.38 13.13
C THR A 487 15.54 -10.91 11.73
N PHE A 488 14.41 -10.54 11.15
CA PHE A 488 14.23 -10.53 9.70
C PHE A 488 15.29 -9.63 9.03
N GLY A 489 15.45 -9.76 7.71
CA GLY A 489 16.42 -8.99 6.93
C GLY A 489 16.07 -7.51 6.77
N ASP A 490 17.08 -6.74 6.34
CA ASP A 490 17.05 -5.27 6.24
C ASP A 490 16.83 -4.77 4.82
N VAL A 491 17.00 -5.63 3.81
CA VAL A 491 16.82 -5.29 2.40
C VAL A 491 15.70 -6.16 1.83
N SER A 492 14.56 -5.54 1.58
CA SER A 492 13.37 -6.17 1.01
C SER A 492 13.69 -6.76 -0.37
N LEU A 493 13.18 -7.95 -0.65
CA LEU A 493 13.29 -8.64 -1.92
C LEU A 493 11.92 -8.93 -2.51
N SER A 494 11.84 -9.04 -3.84
CA SER A 494 10.61 -9.44 -4.50
C SER A 494 10.25 -10.90 -4.19
N THR A 495 9.01 -11.10 -3.79
CA THR A 495 8.36 -12.42 -3.72
C THR A 495 7.16 -12.45 -4.67
N ASN A 496 7.01 -13.51 -5.44
CA ASN A 496 5.81 -13.79 -6.23
C ASN A 496 5.23 -15.14 -5.79
N SER A 497 3.91 -15.25 -5.66
CA SER A 497 3.25 -16.46 -5.19
C SER A 497 2.09 -16.84 -6.10
N THR A 498 1.89 -18.13 -6.34
CA THR A 498 0.67 -18.64 -7.00
C THR A 498 -0.51 -18.77 -6.04
N ALA A 499 -0.30 -18.53 -4.75
CA ALA A 499 -1.37 -18.55 -3.75
C ALA A 499 -2.25 -17.31 -3.83
N ASN A 500 -3.51 -17.44 -3.41
CA ASN A 500 -4.35 -16.29 -3.13
C ASN A 500 -3.76 -15.52 -1.93
N VAL A 501 -3.56 -14.21 -2.08
CA VAL A 501 -3.00 -13.33 -1.03
C VAL A 501 -3.86 -13.27 0.24
N ASP A 502 -5.15 -13.61 0.13
CA ASP A 502 -6.10 -13.74 1.24
C ASP A 502 -5.84 -15.02 2.06
N ASP A 503 -5.25 -16.05 1.44
CA ASP A 503 -4.99 -17.35 2.03
C ASP A 503 -3.54 -17.48 2.52
N LEU A 504 -2.59 -16.94 1.75
CA LEU A 504 -1.17 -17.02 2.05
C LEU A 504 -0.42 -15.78 1.58
N SER A 505 0.40 -15.21 2.46
CA SER A 505 1.35 -14.15 2.11
C SER A 505 2.79 -14.57 2.35
N SER A 506 3.70 -13.93 1.62
CA SER A 506 5.14 -14.17 1.74
C SER A 506 5.94 -12.88 1.61
N PHE A 507 7.02 -12.77 2.38
CA PHE A 507 7.95 -11.65 2.34
C PHE A 507 9.38 -12.17 2.47
N ALA A 508 10.32 -11.60 1.70
CA ALA A 508 11.71 -12.01 1.75
C ALA A 508 12.62 -10.79 1.92
N ALA A 509 13.74 -10.98 2.61
CA ALA A 509 14.75 -9.94 2.76
C ALA A 509 16.15 -10.52 2.95
N LEU A 510 17.16 -9.76 2.53
CA LEU A 510 18.56 -10.01 2.89
C LEU A 510 18.88 -9.31 4.20
N ARG A 511 19.46 -10.06 5.15
CA ARG A 511 19.97 -9.53 6.41
C ARG A 511 21.42 -9.10 6.25
N LEU A 512 21.71 -7.82 6.49
CA LEU A 512 23.02 -7.25 6.17
C LEU A 512 24.11 -7.68 7.17
N SER A 513 23.72 -8.02 8.40
CA SER A 513 24.67 -8.37 9.47
C SER A 513 25.41 -9.68 9.22
N ASP A 514 24.80 -10.64 8.54
CA ASP A 514 25.36 -11.97 8.28
C ASP A 514 25.14 -12.48 6.84
N GLY A 515 24.45 -11.72 6.00
CA GLY A 515 24.15 -12.09 4.61
C GLY A 515 23.07 -13.15 4.47
N ALA A 516 22.36 -13.52 5.55
CA ALA A 516 21.30 -14.51 5.48
C ALA A 516 20.10 -14.01 4.65
N LEU A 517 19.49 -14.93 3.90
CA LEU A 517 18.19 -14.70 3.29
C LEU A 517 17.10 -15.16 4.28
N THR A 518 16.23 -14.23 4.67
CA THR A 518 15.09 -14.50 5.55
C THR A 518 13.80 -14.48 4.75
N ILE A 519 12.95 -15.49 4.90
CA ILE A 519 11.68 -15.60 4.17
C ILE A 519 10.56 -15.87 5.17
N MET A 520 9.66 -14.91 5.31
CA MET A 520 8.44 -15.03 6.11
C MET A 520 7.32 -15.59 5.24
N VAL A 521 6.63 -16.60 5.74
CA VAL A 521 5.42 -17.19 5.15
C VAL A 521 4.31 -17.16 6.20
N VAL A 522 3.16 -16.57 5.83
CA VAL A 522 2.00 -16.45 6.71
C VAL A 522 0.84 -17.21 6.08
N ASN A 523 0.48 -18.36 6.66
CA ASN A 523 -0.69 -19.11 6.25
C ASN A 523 -1.91 -18.62 7.04
N LYS A 524 -2.80 -17.91 6.34
CA LYS A 524 -4.00 -17.26 6.89
C LYS A 524 -5.22 -18.17 6.89
N VAL A 525 -5.18 -19.29 6.14
CA VAL A 525 -6.31 -20.22 6.01
C VAL A 525 -6.71 -20.75 7.39
N LEU A 526 -8.02 -20.80 7.66
CA LEU A 526 -8.56 -21.20 8.95
C LEU A 526 -8.66 -22.74 9.09
N PRO A 527 -8.39 -23.32 10.26
CA PRO A 527 -8.72 -24.72 10.54
C PRO A 527 -10.22 -25.00 10.37
N PRO A 528 -10.62 -26.21 9.93
CA PRO A 528 -9.83 -27.43 9.78
C PRO A 528 -9.25 -27.64 8.36
N SER A 529 -9.00 -26.58 7.58
CA SER A 529 -8.34 -26.72 6.28
C SER A 529 -6.99 -27.43 6.38
N SER A 530 -6.57 -28.08 5.29
CA SER A 530 -5.28 -28.77 5.18
C SER A 530 -4.11 -27.79 5.34
N ASP A 531 -2.98 -28.33 5.79
CA ASP A 531 -1.69 -27.64 5.77
C ASP A 531 -1.34 -27.27 4.32
N ALA A 532 -0.82 -26.06 4.12
CA ALA A 532 -0.42 -25.62 2.79
C ALA A 532 0.92 -26.24 2.41
N TYR A 533 0.97 -26.93 1.28
CA TYR A 533 2.21 -27.44 0.70
C TYR A 533 2.83 -26.37 -0.20
N ILE A 534 4.06 -25.96 0.12
CA ILE A 534 4.75 -24.86 -0.55
C ILE A 534 6.03 -25.36 -1.21
N GLU A 535 6.19 -24.98 -2.48
CA GLU A 535 7.44 -25.07 -3.21
C GLU A 535 8.07 -23.67 -3.31
N LEU A 536 9.14 -23.44 -2.55
CA LEU A 536 9.91 -22.21 -2.61
C LEU A 536 11.01 -22.35 -3.67
N SER A 537 11.06 -21.40 -4.60
CA SER A 537 12.12 -21.23 -5.59
C SER A 537 12.89 -19.95 -5.32
N LEU A 538 14.20 -20.08 -5.15
CA LEU A 538 15.12 -18.98 -4.92
C LEU A 538 15.94 -18.76 -6.19
N ILE A 539 15.80 -17.58 -6.78
CA ILE A 539 16.46 -17.20 -8.03
C ILE A 539 17.33 -15.95 -7.84
N ASP A 540 18.34 -15.82 -8.69
CA ASP A 540 19.29 -14.70 -8.71
C ASP A 540 19.98 -14.45 -7.35
N LEU A 541 20.19 -15.52 -6.58
CA LEU A 541 20.87 -15.46 -5.29
C LEU A 541 22.34 -15.02 -5.47
N PRO A 542 22.88 -14.20 -4.56
CA PRO A 542 24.33 -14.03 -4.40
C PRO A 542 25.06 -15.38 -4.39
N LEU A 543 26.23 -15.46 -5.02
CA LEU A 543 26.97 -16.73 -5.22
C LEU A 543 27.22 -17.50 -3.90
N ASN A 544 27.36 -16.80 -2.77
CA ASN A 544 27.52 -17.37 -1.43
C ASN A 544 26.24 -17.95 -0.81
N LEU A 545 25.06 -17.61 -1.33
CA LEU A 545 23.75 -18.19 -0.96
C LEU A 545 23.30 -19.30 -1.92
N SER A 546 23.87 -19.36 -3.12
CA SER A 546 23.54 -20.35 -4.17
C SER A 546 24.13 -21.76 -3.97
N CYS A 547 24.80 -21.99 -2.85
CA CYS A 547 25.46 -23.25 -2.51
C CYS A 547 24.49 -24.19 -1.76
N THR A 548 24.56 -25.51 -1.98
CA THR A 548 23.79 -26.50 -1.21
C THR A 548 23.98 -26.27 0.29
N GLY A 549 22.87 -26.16 1.03
CA GLY A 549 22.88 -25.84 2.46
C GLY A 549 21.60 -26.28 3.15
N SER A 550 21.43 -25.88 4.41
CA SER A 550 20.20 -26.07 5.16
C SER A 550 19.55 -24.72 5.49
N SER A 551 18.24 -24.65 5.41
CA SER A 551 17.44 -23.54 5.93
C SER A 551 17.04 -23.86 7.36
N GLU A 552 17.29 -22.96 8.28
CA GLU A 552 16.61 -23.02 9.57
C GLU A 552 15.12 -22.71 9.37
N VAL A 553 14.30 -23.25 10.26
CA VAL A 553 12.84 -23.05 10.24
C VAL A 553 12.39 -22.72 11.65
N TRP A 554 11.73 -21.57 11.80
CA TRP A 554 11.13 -21.11 13.04
C TRP A 554 9.64 -20.92 12.78
N MET A 555 8.79 -21.44 13.66
CA MET A 555 7.34 -21.44 13.40
C MET A 555 6.54 -21.36 14.70
N PHE A 556 5.37 -20.73 14.63
CA PHE A 556 4.28 -20.94 15.59
C PHE A 556 2.94 -20.99 14.85
N SER A 557 1.91 -21.56 15.49
CA SER A 557 0.61 -21.80 14.84
C SER A 557 -0.55 -21.83 15.84
N ASN A 558 -1.76 -22.05 15.34
CA ASN A 558 -2.93 -22.25 16.19
C ASN A 558 -2.82 -23.45 17.16
N ALA A 559 -1.86 -24.36 16.95
CA ALA A 559 -1.58 -25.46 17.88
C ALA A 559 -0.73 -25.02 19.08
N SER A 560 0.14 -24.02 18.91
CA SER A 560 1.06 -23.51 19.94
C SER A 560 1.46 -22.07 19.60
N PHE A 561 1.20 -21.14 20.52
CA PHE A 561 1.61 -19.73 20.43
C PHE A 561 3.05 -19.51 20.92
N VAL A 562 3.91 -20.51 20.75
CA VAL A 562 5.33 -20.43 21.10
C VAL A 562 6.12 -20.61 19.82
N ILE A 563 7.09 -19.71 19.59
CA ILE A 563 8.01 -19.85 18.47
C ILE A 563 8.93 -21.04 18.75
N GLU A 564 8.89 -22.03 17.88
CA GLU A 564 9.67 -23.25 17.99
C GLU A 564 10.62 -23.40 16.79
N ARG A 565 11.89 -23.73 17.07
CA ARG A 565 12.85 -24.15 16.04
C ARG A 565 12.48 -25.55 15.58
N GLN A 566 12.14 -25.67 14.30
CA GLN A 566 11.83 -26.94 13.65
C GLN A 566 13.11 -27.59 13.12
N ALA A 567 12.96 -28.77 12.52
CA ALA A 567 14.07 -29.41 11.82
C ALA A 567 14.47 -28.57 10.59
N ASP A 568 15.78 -28.40 10.40
CA ASP A 568 16.30 -27.68 9.24
C ASP A 568 15.89 -28.37 7.92
N LEU A 569 15.57 -27.58 6.91
CA LEU A 569 15.21 -28.08 5.58
C LEU A 569 16.44 -28.07 4.67
N SER A 570 16.61 -29.13 3.88
CA SER A 570 17.68 -29.16 2.87
C SER A 570 17.29 -28.28 1.69
N ILE A 571 18.25 -27.50 1.21
CA ILE A 571 18.10 -26.69 0.01
C ILE A 571 18.64 -27.48 -1.17
N GLU A 572 17.77 -27.81 -2.11
CA GLU A 572 18.12 -28.53 -3.31
C GLU A 572 18.52 -27.55 -4.41
N ARG A 573 19.67 -27.79 -5.04
CA ARG A 573 20.06 -27.01 -6.21
C ARG A 573 19.40 -27.61 -7.43
N VAL A 574 18.57 -26.82 -8.11
CA VAL A 574 17.91 -27.19 -9.34
C VAL A 574 18.65 -26.50 -10.48
N GLU A 575 19.34 -27.30 -11.29
CA GLU A 575 19.87 -26.82 -12.58
C GLU A 575 18.80 -27.06 -13.64
N ALA A 576 18.14 -25.98 -14.08
CA ALA A 576 17.18 -26.03 -15.16
C ALA A 576 17.49 -24.94 -16.18
N ASN A 577 17.54 -25.31 -17.47
CA ASN A 577 17.75 -24.38 -18.59
C ASN A 577 19.00 -23.48 -18.49
N GLY A 578 20.07 -23.95 -17.85
CA GLY A 578 21.32 -23.21 -17.71
C GLY A 578 21.29 -22.10 -16.64
N SER A 579 20.19 -21.97 -15.89
CA SER A 579 20.10 -21.15 -14.68
C SER A 579 20.18 -22.02 -13.44
N LEU A 580 20.80 -21.48 -12.39
CA LEU A 580 20.92 -22.12 -11.09
C LEU A 580 19.84 -21.55 -10.19
N SER A 581 18.84 -22.35 -9.86
CA SER A 581 17.92 -22.03 -8.77
C SER A 581 18.17 -22.95 -7.58
N SER A 582 17.76 -22.48 -6.42
CA SER A 582 17.70 -23.31 -5.22
C SER A 582 16.24 -23.46 -4.84
N SER A 583 15.81 -24.68 -4.52
CA SER A 583 14.44 -24.94 -4.09
C SER A 583 14.41 -25.58 -2.71
N LEU A 584 13.31 -25.34 -2.00
CA LEU A 584 12.97 -26.04 -0.77
C LEU A 584 11.46 -26.27 -0.74
N GLN A 585 11.06 -27.34 -0.07
CA GLN A 585 9.65 -27.71 0.08
C GLN A 585 9.29 -27.75 1.56
N ILE A 586 8.11 -27.22 1.90
CA ILE A 586 7.64 -27.17 3.28
C ILE A 586 6.11 -27.30 3.34
N TYR A 587 5.63 -28.00 4.38
CA TYR A 587 4.23 -27.92 4.80
C TYR A 587 4.10 -26.89 5.90
N VAL A 588 3.24 -25.89 5.72
CA VAL A 588 2.94 -24.90 6.75
C VAL A 588 1.50 -25.07 7.26
N PRO A 589 1.28 -25.23 8.57
CA PRO A 589 -0.04 -25.47 9.13
C PRO A 589 -1.04 -24.34 8.84
N ALA A 590 -2.33 -24.66 8.77
CA ALA A 590 -3.38 -23.64 8.75
C ALA A 590 -3.27 -22.71 9.98
N GLN A 591 -3.43 -21.40 9.79
CA GLN A 591 -3.15 -20.37 10.80
C GLN A 591 -1.77 -20.54 11.43
N SER A 592 -0.72 -20.28 10.65
CA SER A 592 0.67 -20.32 11.10
C SER A 592 1.50 -19.19 10.53
N ILE A 593 2.60 -18.88 11.23
CA ILE A 593 3.63 -17.94 10.79
C ILE A 593 4.94 -18.70 10.84
N THR A 594 5.62 -18.76 9.70
CA THR A 594 6.86 -19.53 9.50
C THR A 594 7.95 -18.61 8.96
N LEU A 595 9.11 -18.60 9.61
CA LEU A 595 10.31 -17.92 9.15
C LEU A 595 11.34 -18.97 8.73
N LEU A 596 11.80 -18.84 7.49
CA LEU A 596 12.93 -19.58 6.95
C LEU A 596 14.17 -18.68 7.00
N VAL A 597 15.28 -19.20 7.52
CA VAL A 597 16.57 -18.50 7.53
C VAL A 597 17.57 -19.33 6.74
N VAL A 598 17.94 -18.84 5.56
CA VAL A 598 18.94 -19.43 4.69
C VAL A 598 20.28 -18.70 4.93
N PRO A 599 21.23 -19.32 5.65
CA PRO A 599 22.49 -18.66 6.00
C PRO A 599 23.39 -18.48 4.76
N ALA A 600 24.17 -17.40 4.74
CA ALA A 600 25.25 -17.26 3.76
C ALA A 600 26.37 -18.27 4.03
N LEU A 601 26.80 -19.02 3.01
CA LEU A 601 27.92 -19.94 3.14
C LEU A 601 29.26 -19.23 2.91
N SER A 602 30.26 -19.56 3.74
CA SER A 602 31.59 -18.95 3.72
C SER A 602 32.52 -19.49 2.62
N SER A 603 32.18 -20.61 1.96
CA SER A 603 32.88 -21.08 0.73
C SER A 603 32.04 -22.10 -0.05
N CYS A 604 31.95 -21.93 -1.37
CA CYS A 604 31.32 -22.88 -2.28
C CYS A 604 32.40 -23.85 -2.82
N HIS A 605 32.41 -25.11 -2.38
CA HIS A 605 33.28 -26.14 -2.97
C HIS A 605 32.56 -26.80 -4.15
N TRP A 606 33.00 -26.50 -5.36
CA TRP A 606 32.56 -27.19 -6.57
C TRP A 606 33.15 -28.61 -6.61
N PRO A 607 32.37 -29.69 -6.63
CA PRO A 607 32.91 -31.02 -6.94
C PRO A 607 33.31 -31.07 -8.43
N PRO A 608 34.45 -31.69 -8.79
CA PRO A 608 34.84 -31.86 -10.19
C PRO A 608 33.87 -32.80 -10.92
N SER A 609 33.44 -32.40 -12.11
CA SER A 609 32.44 -33.11 -12.94
C SER A 609 32.88 -34.56 -13.27
N PRO A 610 32.01 -35.57 -13.12
CA PRO A 610 32.28 -36.93 -13.61
C PRO A 610 32.01 -37.07 -15.13
N PRO A 611 32.66 -38.03 -15.82
CA PRO A 611 32.62 -38.15 -17.28
C PRO A 611 31.36 -38.86 -17.83
N ASN A 612 30.72 -38.21 -18.80
CA ASN A 612 29.88 -38.70 -19.90
C ASN A 612 29.08 -40.02 -19.73
N ILE A 613 27.74 -39.89 -19.63
CA ILE A 613 26.75 -40.93 -19.96
C ILE A 613 25.90 -40.42 -21.14
N PRO A 614 25.50 -41.27 -22.13
CA PRO A 614 24.81 -40.82 -23.33
C PRO A 614 23.34 -40.44 -23.08
N SER A 615 22.93 -39.37 -23.73
CA SER A 615 21.63 -38.69 -23.70
C SER A 615 20.45 -39.55 -24.19
N ALA A 616 19.37 -39.58 -23.41
CA ALA A 616 18.01 -39.88 -23.89
C ALA A 616 17.37 -38.61 -24.51
N PRO A 617 16.38 -38.72 -25.43
CA PRO A 617 15.84 -37.56 -26.13
C PRO A 617 14.90 -36.76 -25.23
N ALA A 618 15.14 -35.45 -25.16
CA ALA A 618 14.30 -34.48 -24.47
C ALA A 618 13.00 -34.19 -25.25
N PRO A 619 11.89 -33.84 -24.56
CA PRO A 619 10.72 -33.24 -25.19
C PRO A 619 11.04 -31.80 -25.68
N PRO A 620 10.26 -31.23 -26.61
CA PRO A 620 10.61 -29.99 -27.30
C PRO A 620 10.52 -28.77 -26.37
N PHE A 621 11.62 -28.00 -26.35
CA PHE A 621 11.86 -26.78 -25.60
C PHE A 621 11.10 -25.56 -26.13
N ASN A 622 10.76 -24.62 -25.24
CA ASN A 622 10.52 -23.22 -25.58
C ASN A 622 11.63 -22.37 -24.94
N PRO A 623 12.65 -21.90 -25.69
CA PRO A 623 13.80 -21.20 -25.11
C PRO A 623 13.53 -19.72 -24.82
N THR A 624 13.81 -19.29 -23.58
CA THR A 624 13.88 -17.88 -23.17
C THR A 624 14.90 -17.10 -24.03
N PRO A 625 14.60 -15.87 -24.49
CA PRO A 625 15.50 -15.11 -25.35
C PRO A 625 16.73 -14.57 -24.60
N VAL A 626 17.89 -14.62 -25.26
CA VAL A 626 19.20 -14.18 -24.74
C VAL A 626 19.77 -13.11 -25.66
N PHE A 627 20.22 -11.97 -25.12
CA PHE A 627 20.69 -10.83 -25.91
C PHE A 627 22.13 -10.40 -25.62
N LYS A 628 22.69 -9.62 -26.56
CA LYS A 628 23.85 -8.74 -26.37
C LYS A 628 23.50 -7.35 -26.90
N SER A 629 24.10 -6.30 -26.34
CA SER A 629 23.97 -4.94 -26.87
C SER A 629 25.33 -4.31 -27.19
N ASN A 630 25.34 -3.39 -28.16
CA ASN A 630 26.48 -2.55 -28.49
C ASN A 630 26.00 -1.17 -28.97
N THR A 631 26.36 -0.11 -28.25
CA THR A 631 26.01 1.27 -28.60
C THR A 631 27.21 2.02 -29.16
N VAL A 632 27.00 2.78 -30.24
CA VAL A 632 28.00 3.68 -30.85
C VAL A 632 27.37 5.04 -31.13
N MET A 633 28.17 6.10 -31.02
CA MET A 633 27.78 7.47 -31.37
C MET A 633 28.03 7.71 -32.87
N LEU A 634 27.05 8.28 -33.60
CA LEU A 634 27.12 8.46 -35.06
C LEU A 634 27.51 9.88 -35.50
N ASN A 635 27.11 10.92 -34.75
CA ASN A 635 27.53 12.30 -34.99
C ASN A 635 27.58 13.08 -33.66
N SER A 636 28.51 14.03 -33.55
CA SER A 636 28.41 15.10 -32.56
C SER A 636 28.40 16.40 -33.33
N SER A 637 27.36 17.21 -33.17
CA SER A 637 27.32 18.56 -33.74
C SER A 637 28.18 19.51 -32.89
N SER A 638 29.48 19.22 -32.76
CA SER A 638 30.44 20.14 -32.14
C SER A 638 31.44 20.61 -33.19
N THR A 639 31.29 21.85 -33.62
CA THR A 639 32.33 22.58 -34.32
C THR A 639 33.45 22.88 -33.32
N THR A 640 34.43 22.00 -33.18
CA THR A 640 35.86 22.30 -33.05
C THR A 640 36.66 21.00 -32.86
N ASP A 641 37.80 20.98 -33.52
CA ASP A 641 38.74 19.89 -33.73
C ASP A 641 39.33 19.35 -32.40
N SER A 642 38.85 18.19 -31.91
CA SER A 642 39.71 17.18 -31.25
C SER A 642 38.99 15.85 -30.99
N THR A 643 39.72 14.78 -31.28
CA THR A 643 39.32 13.37 -31.27
C THR A 643 39.42 12.75 -29.86
N ALA A 644 38.30 12.72 -29.13
CA ALA A 644 38.09 11.76 -28.04
C ALA A 644 36.65 11.22 -28.13
N ALA A 645 36.51 9.91 -28.39
CA ALA A 645 35.21 9.25 -28.33
C ALA A 645 34.66 9.39 -26.89
N GLY A 646 33.47 9.98 -26.76
CA GLY A 646 32.81 10.16 -25.46
C GLY A 646 32.99 11.51 -24.79
N VAL A 647 33.24 12.62 -25.50
CA VAL A 647 33.10 13.99 -24.95
C VAL A 647 32.05 14.76 -25.76
N LEU A 648 31.08 15.39 -25.08
CA LEU A 648 29.94 16.10 -25.65
C LEU A 648 29.84 17.52 -25.08
N LEU A 649 29.30 18.48 -25.85
CA LEU A 649 29.03 19.82 -25.35
C LEU A 649 27.58 19.94 -24.89
N SER A 650 27.37 20.58 -23.74
CA SER A 650 26.03 20.96 -23.29
C SER A 650 25.35 21.85 -24.36
N GLY A 651 24.13 21.49 -24.75
CA GLY A 651 23.34 22.10 -25.82
C GLY A 651 23.50 21.47 -27.21
N SER A 652 24.30 20.41 -27.37
CA SER A 652 24.47 19.71 -28.66
C SER A 652 23.42 18.62 -28.90
N ASN A 653 23.10 18.37 -30.17
CA ASN A 653 22.31 17.22 -30.59
C ASN A 653 23.25 16.10 -31.03
N VAL A 654 23.02 14.91 -30.50
CA VAL A 654 23.88 13.73 -30.69
C VAL A 654 23.01 12.55 -31.08
N THR A 655 23.36 11.90 -32.18
CA THR A 655 22.71 10.67 -32.63
C THR A 655 23.50 9.44 -32.18
N PHE A 656 22.81 8.48 -31.57
CA PHE A 656 23.35 7.18 -31.19
C PHE A 656 22.73 6.06 -32.01
N LEU A 657 23.51 5.00 -32.21
CA LEU A 657 23.09 3.75 -32.83
C LEU A 657 23.34 2.64 -31.82
N THR A 658 22.28 1.93 -31.44
CA THR A 658 22.31 0.81 -30.50
C THR A 658 21.92 -0.48 -31.22
N ASN A 659 22.86 -1.42 -31.28
CA ASN A 659 22.63 -2.75 -31.83
C ASN A 659 22.21 -3.69 -30.70
N ILE A 660 21.11 -4.42 -30.90
CA ILE A 660 20.63 -5.49 -30.03
C ILE A 660 20.71 -6.80 -30.81
N THR A 661 21.54 -7.72 -30.36
CA THR A 661 21.71 -9.04 -30.97
C THR A 661 21.01 -10.10 -30.13
N LEU A 662 19.94 -10.71 -30.65
CA LEU A 662 19.35 -11.93 -30.11
C LEU A 662 20.27 -13.11 -30.45
N VAL A 663 20.87 -13.70 -29.43
CA VAL A 663 21.83 -14.81 -29.54
C VAL A 663 21.12 -16.16 -29.61
N SER A 664 20.02 -16.32 -28.88
CA SER A 664 19.17 -17.51 -28.87
C SER A 664 17.77 -17.19 -28.34
N GLY A 665 16.76 -18.01 -28.69
CA GLY A 665 15.37 -17.83 -28.26
C GLY A 665 14.52 -17.06 -29.29
N ILE A 666 13.28 -16.75 -28.92
CA ILE A 666 12.38 -15.89 -29.70
C ILE A 666 12.02 -14.71 -28.82
N PHE A 667 12.21 -13.50 -29.34
CA PHE A 667 11.75 -12.29 -28.70
C PHE A 667 10.50 -11.82 -29.43
N SER A 668 9.38 -11.80 -28.74
CA SER A 668 8.13 -11.36 -29.35
C SER A 668 7.45 -10.33 -28.48
N HIS A 669 6.98 -9.26 -29.11
CA HIS A 669 6.29 -8.14 -28.46
C HIS A 669 7.09 -7.54 -27.29
N GLY A 670 8.40 -7.59 -27.34
CA GLY A 670 9.25 -7.11 -26.26
C GLY A 670 9.56 -5.63 -26.37
N ILE A 671 10.27 -5.12 -25.38
CA ILE A 671 10.67 -3.71 -25.27
C ILE A 671 12.18 -3.62 -25.34
N ILE A 672 12.68 -2.68 -26.12
CA ILE A 672 14.07 -2.25 -26.11
C ILE A 672 14.10 -0.87 -25.47
N ASP A 673 14.96 -0.68 -24.48
CA ASP A 673 15.03 0.55 -23.70
C ASP A 673 16.46 1.09 -23.67
N VAL A 674 16.60 2.41 -23.75
CA VAL A 674 17.88 3.11 -23.63
C VAL A 674 17.76 4.25 -22.64
N GLU A 675 18.68 4.33 -21.70
CA GLU A 675 18.72 5.33 -20.65
C GLU A 675 20.09 6.02 -20.60
N VAL A 676 20.11 7.29 -20.19
CA VAL A 676 21.32 8.07 -19.90
C VAL A 676 21.29 8.53 -18.45
N HIS A 677 22.35 8.23 -17.71
CA HIS A 677 22.47 8.57 -16.30
C HIS A 677 23.69 9.44 -16.03
N GLU A 678 23.60 10.28 -15.00
CA GLU A 678 24.72 11.07 -14.50
C GLU A 678 25.68 10.23 -13.63
N GLY A 679 26.96 10.30 -13.97
CA GLY A 679 28.08 9.62 -13.33
C GLY A 679 28.79 10.52 -12.32
N LEU A 680 28.30 10.53 -11.09
CA LEU A 680 29.02 10.63 -9.80
C LEU A 680 27.94 10.61 -8.71
N ASN A 681 27.86 9.51 -7.97
CA ASN A 681 27.11 9.32 -6.72
C ASN A 681 25.56 9.39 -6.74
N ASN A 682 24.90 9.93 -7.78
CA ASN A 682 23.44 10.14 -7.77
C ASN A 682 22.60 9.20 -8.65
N ASN A 683 23.19 8.50 -9.64
CA ASN A 683 22.51 7.54 -10.54
C ASN A 683 21.24 8.06 -11.25
N SER A 684 21.03 9.38 -11.27
CA SER A 684 19.78 10.01 -11.74
C SER A 684 19.59 9.79 -13.23
N LEU A 685 18.38 9.38 -13.61
CA LEU A 685 17.97 9.24 -15.01
C LEU A 685 17.78 10.63 -15.62
N ILE A 686 18.48 10.89 -16.72
CA ILE A 686 18.50 12.20 -17.39
C ILE A 686 17.77 12.15 -18.72
N TYR A 687 17.76 10.98 -19.36
CA TYR A 687 17.07 10.75 -20.61
C TYR A 687 16.71 9.27 -20.72
N GLN A 688 15.54 8.98 -21.25
CA GLN A 688 15.08 7.63 -21.56
C GLN A 688 14.35 7.62 -22.90
N HIS A 689 14.53 6.55 -23.65
CA HIS A 689 13.74 6.25 -24.84
C HIS A 689 13.53 4.75 -24.97
N SER A 690 12.33 4.32 -25.35
CA SER A 690 12.02 2.90 -25.52
C SER A 690 11.22 2.61 -26.79
N TRP A 691 11.44 1.42 -27.33
CA TRP A 691 10.71 0.83 -28.45
C TRP A 691 9.97 -0.40 -27.96
N ALA A 692 8.64 -0.35 -27.92
CA ALA A 692 7.79 -1.47 -27.53
C ALA A 692 7.28 -2.25 -28.75
N GLY A 693 6.92 -3.52 -28.54
CA GLY A 693 6.37 -4.38 -29.60
C GLY A 693 7.43 -4.98 -30.54
N VAL A 694 8.70 -5.03 -30.11
CA VAL A 694 9.82 -5.52 -30.91
C VAL A 694 9.78 -7.04 -31.02
N ASN A 695 9.94 -7.55 -32.24
CA ASN A 695 10.02 -8.97 -32.55
C ASN A 695 11.40 -9.30 -33.15
N LEU A 696 12.11 -10.28 -32.59
CA LEU A 696 13.37 -10.80 -33.12
C LEU A 696 13.35 -12.33 -33.16
N PRO A 697 13.58 -12.96 -34.35
CA PRO A 697 13.64 -12.32 -35.67
C PRO A 697 12.30 -11.67 -36.09
N GLU A 698 12.36 -10.59 -36.87
CA GLU A 698 11.17 -9.99 -37.51
C GLU A 698 10.50 -11.04 -38.42
N SER A 699 9.17 -11.11 -38.40
CA SER A 699 8.38 -12.20 -38.97
C SER A 699 8.62 -12.42 -40.46
N GLY A 700 9.53 -13.35 -40.77
CA GLY A 700 9.66 -14.03 -42.04
C GLY A 700 9.72 -15.54 -41.78
N PHE A 701 8.85 -16.31 -42.46
CA PHE A 701 8.76 -17.76 -42.40
C PHE A 701 10.14 -18.45 -42.22
N VAL A 702 10.40 -19.00 -41.03
CA VAL A 702 11.40 -20.06 -40.87
C VAL A 702 10.63 -21.37 -40.82
N PRO A 703 10.77 -22.27 -41.82
CA PRO A 703 10.06 -23.54 -41.84
C PRO A 703 10.35 -24.37 -40.58
N MET A 704 9.30 -24.93 -39.97
CA MET A 704 9.41 -25.88 -38.86
C MET A 704 10.35 -27.03 -39.23
N GLY A 705 11.44 -27.17 -38.49
CA GLY A 705 12.34 -28.33 -38.60
C GLY A 705 13.80 -28.01 -38.92
N GLN A 706 14.18 -26.75 -39.14
CA GLN A 706 15.59 -26.33 -39.18
C GLN A 706 15.76 -25.02 -38.40
N TYR A 707 16.23 -25.09 -37.15
CA TYR A 707 16.79 -23.94 -36.44
C TYR A 707 18.32 -23.94 -36.62
N PRO A 708 18.89 -23.23 -37.60
CA PRO A 708 20.30 -22.87 -37.54
C PRO A 708 20.46 -21.72 -36.54
N GLN A 709 21.33 -21.97 -35.56
CA GLN A 709 21.89 -21.00 -34.61
C GLN A 709 22.58 -19.85 -35.35
N ILE A 710 21.89 -18.75 -35.66
CA ILE A 710 22.53 -17.52 -36.14
C ILE A 710 22.01 -16.34 -35.30
N PRO A 711 22.89 -15.53 -34.69
CA PRO A 711 22.48 -14.33 -33.96
C PRO A 711 21.78 -13.33 -34.89
N VAL A 712 20.63 -12.80 -34.48
CA VAL A 712 19.87 -11.79 -35.23
C VAL A 712 20.07 -10.43 -34.57
N THR A 713 20.56 -9.45 -35.32
CA THR A 713 20.83 -8.11 -34.79
C THR A 713 19.83 -7.11 -35.35
N ALA A 714 19.17 -6.36 -34.47
CA ALA A 714 18.39 -5.18 -34.80
C ALA A 714 19.13 -3.91 -34.35
N THR A 715 18.93 -2.83 -35.10
CA THR A 715 19.63 -1.57 -34.92
C THR A 715 18.63 -0.47 -34.63
N PHE A 716 18.81 0.23 -33.51
CA PHE A 716 17.97 1.31 -33.04
C PHE A 716 18.75 2.62 -33.09
N ILE A 717 18.26 3.60 -33.82
CA ILE A 717 18.86 4.93 -33.93
C ILE A 717 18.01 5.89 -33.12
N TRP A 718 18.66 6.69 -32.26
CA TRP A 718 17.98 7.63 -31.39
C TRP A 718 18.82 8.89 -31.18
N ASP A 719 18.13 10.01 -30.96
CA ASP A 719 18.74 11.31 -30.77
C ASP A 719 18.59 11.77 -29.33
N TRP A 720 19.68 12.33 -28.80
CA TRP A 720 19.69 12.97 -27.50
C TRP A 720 20.12 14.43 -27.63
N VAL A 721 19.31 15.32 -27.06
CA VAL A 721 19.66 16.74 -26.86
C VAL A 721 20.34 16.84 -25.49
N VAL A 722 21.63 17.17 -25.48
CA VAL A 722 22.43 17.21 -24.26
C VAL A 722 22.06 18.46 -23.45
N THR A 723 21.03 18.38 -22.61
CA THR A 723 20.59 19.49 -21.73
C THR A 723 21.30 19.52 -20.37
N SER A 724 22.21 18.57 -20.15
CA SER A 724 22.82 18.27 -18.85
C SER A 724 23.99 19.19 -18.50
N THR A 725 24.29 19.29 -17.20
CA THR A 725 25.45 19.99 -16.67
C THR A 725 26.76 19.30 -17.05
N PRO A 726 27.91 20.02 -17.05
CA PRO A 726 29.19 19.37 -17.29
C PRO A 726 29.48 18.29 -16.25
N GLY A 727 29.84 17.07 -16.68
CA GLY A 727 29.98 15.91 -15.79
C GLY A 727 30.18 14.59 -16.56
N SER A 728 30.38 13.48 -15.82
CA SER A 728 30.43 12.14 -16.45
C SER A 728 29.02 11.62 -16.64
N TYR A 729 28.77 10.84 -17.69
CA TYR A 729 27.49 10.17 -17.96
C TYR A 729 27.74 8.75 -18.46
N TYR A 730 26.79 7.86 -18.22
CA TYR A 730 26.81 6.50 -18.77
C TYR A 730 25.43 6.10 -19.29
N MET A 731 25.42 5.17 -20.24
CA MET A 731 24.21 4.66 -20.86
C MET A 731 23.88 3.25 -20.39
N VAL A 732 22.60 3.03 -20.16
CA VAL A 732 22.02 1.72 -19.92
C VAL A 732 21.21 1.30 -21.13
N VAL A 733 21.32 0.02 -21.51
CA VAL A 733 20.50 -0.56 -22.58
C VAL A 733 19.79 -1.80 -22.05
N GLY A 734 18.47 -1.76 -22.06
CA GLY A 734 17.58 -2.82 -21.58
C GLY A 734 16.87 -3.54 -22.71
N THR A 735 16.58 -4.83 -22.51
CA THR A 735 15.52 -5.54 -23.23
C THR A 735 14.57 -6.20 -22.24
N ALA A 736 13.27 -6.07 -22.47
CA ALA A 736 12.23 -6.58 -21.56
C ALA A 736 11.05 -7.21 -22.32
N SER A 737 10.19 -7.92 -21.61
CA SER A 737 8.88 -8.34 -22.14
C SER A 737 7.99 -7.12 -22.39
N GLY A 738 6.95 -7.29 -23.21
CA GLY A 738 6.04 -6.21 -23.63
C GLY A 738 5.30 -5.48 -22.51
N ASP A 739 5.32 -6.06 -21.32
CA ASP A 739 4.71 -5.58 -20.07
C ASP A 739 5.77 -5.19 -19.03
N TRP A 740 7.05 -5.13 -19.39
CA TRP A 740 8.20 -4.89 -18.51
C TRP A 740 8.38 -5.90 -17.36
N SER A 741 7.61 -6.99 -17.32
CA SER A 741 7.62 -7.95 -16.21
C SER A 741 8.87 -8.84 -16.19
N VAL A 742 9.52 -9.03 -17.34
CA VAL A 742 10.72 -9.86 -17.51
C VAL A 742 11.79 -9.07 -18.25
N PHE A 743 12.91 -8.77 -17.61
CA PHE A 743 14.08 -8.21 -18.27
C PHE A 743 14.97 -9.34 -18.80
N TYR A 744 15.27 -9.30 -20.10
CA TYR A 744 16.14 -10.28 -20.76
C TYR A 744 17.58 -9.77 -20.91
N LEU A 745 17.80 -8.45 -20.85
CA LEU A 745 19.11 -7.80 -20.82
C LEU A 745 19.02 -6.48 -20.07
N TRP A 746 20.04 -6.16 -19.28
CA TRP A 746 20.23 -4.83 -18.68
C TRP A 746 21.72 -4.50 -18.66
N ASN A 747 22.20 -3.79 -19.68
CA ASN A 747 23.62 -3.48 -19.84
C ASN A 747 23.90 -2.04 -19.37
N SER A 748 24.31 -1.90 -18.10
CA SER A 748 24.64 -0.61 -17.47
C SER A 748 26.00 -0.03 -17.85
N SER A 749 26.72 -0.68 -18.76
CA SER A 749 28.03 -0.24 -19.26
C SER A 749 28.02 -0.12 -20.80
N SER A 750 26.86 0.17 -21.39
CA SER A 750 26.71 0.15 -22.85
C SER A 750 27.52 1.25 -23.55
N PHE A 751 27.62 2.43 -22.91
CA PHE A 751 28.44 3.55 -23.40
C PHE A 751 28.75 4.51 -22.24
N SER A 752 29.94 5.14 -22.22
CA SER A 752 30.29 6.17 -21.24
C SER A 752 30.77 7.44 -21.95
N MET A 753 30.44 8.60 -21.38
CA MET A 753 30.79 9.90 -21.95
C MET A 753 31.01 10.97 -20.88
N GLN A 754 31.57 12.10 -21.28
CA GLN A 754 31.74 13.33 -20.51
C GLN A 754 30.97 14.43 -21.22
N VAL A 755 30.26 15.27 -20.47
CA VAL A 755 29.66 16.51 -20.98
C VAL A 755 30.52 17.68 -20.49
N GLU A 756 30.85 18.61 -21.38
CA GLU A 756 31.62 19.83 -21.09
C GLU A 756 30.78 21.09 -21.38
N ALA A 757 31.19 22.20 -20.77
CA ALA A 757 30.58 23.50 -21.04
C ALA A 757 31.00 24.03 -22.42
N PRO A 758 30.12 24.74 -23.16
CA PRO A 758 30.50 25.36 -24.43
C PRO A 758 31.60 26.42 -24.24
N PRO A 759 32.52 26.59 -25.21
CA PRO A 759 33.61 27.55 -25.11
C PRO A 759 33.10 29.00 -25.01
N PRO A 760 33.79 29.90 -24.28
CA PRO A 760 33.39 31.29 -24.13
C PRO A 760 33.41 32.01 -25.49
N GLN A 761 32.31 32.71 -25.81
CA GLN A 761 32.18 33.54 -27.02
C GLN A 761 33.23 34.66 -27.02
N PRO A 762 33.87 34.98 -28.16
CA PRO A 762 34.82 36.10 -28.23
C PRO A 762 34.12 37.45 -27.99
N PRO A 763 34.80 38.44 -27.38
CA PRO A 763 34.19 39.71 -27.02
C PRO A 763 33.73 40.50 -28.26
N PHE A 764 32.49 41.00 -28.22
CA PHE A 764 31.94 41.90 -29.24
C PHE A 764 32.74 43.21 -29.33
N PRO A 765 32.93 43.80 -30.53
CA PRO A 765 33.64 45.06 -30.69
C PRO A 765 32.86 46.26 -30.09
N PRO A 766 33.55 47.31 -29.62
CA PRO A 766 32.93 48.40 -28.87
C PRO A 766 32.07 49.33 -29.73
N SER A 767 30.95 49.77 -29.19
CA SER A 767 29.99 50.71 -29.81
C SER A 767 30.56 52.15 -29.92
N PRO A 768 30.17 52.94 -30.94
CA PRO A 768 30.62 54.33 -31.11
C PRO A 768 29.83 55.34 -30.24
N PRO A 769 30.37 56.55 -30.00
CA PRO A 769 29.96 57.44 -28.90
C PRO A 769 28.74 58.32 -29.19
N GLN A 770 28.00 58.65 -28.12
CA GLN A 770 26.80 59.50 -28.07
C GLN A 770 27.07 61.02 -28.15
N HIS A 771 26.08 61.81 -28.63
CA HIS A 771 25.70 63.19 -28.21
C HIS A 771 24.49 63.72 -29.06
N PRO A 772 23.73 64.79 -28.70
CA PRO A 772 22.93 65.08 -27.49
C PRO A 772 21.50 65.68 -27.86
N PRO A 773 20.76 66.55 -27.09
CA PRO A 773 19.45 66.21 -26.47
C PRO A 773 18.19 67.10 -26.82
N GLN A 774 16.99 66.54 -26.53
CA GLN A 774 15.65 67.14 -26.20
C GLN A 774 14.82 67.90 -27.28
N PRO A 775 13.44 67.98 -27.25
CA PRO A 775 12.54 68.34 -26.11
C PRO A 775 11.12 67.62 -26.05
N PRO A 776 10.16 67.98 -25.15
CA PRO A 776 9.17 67.06 -24.55
C PRO A 776 7.68 67.12 -25.02
N LEU A 777 6.99 65.97 -24.83
CA LEU A 777 5.56 65.63 -24.53
C LEU A 777 4.40 66.05 -25.49
N PRO A 778 3.41 65.15 -25.71
CA PRO A 778 2.15 65.20 -24.94
C PRO A 778 1.56 63.82 -24.55
N PRO A 779 0.49 63.76 -23.72
CA PRO A 779 0.07 62.53 -23.04
C PRO A 779 -1.09 61.77 -23.73
N ILE A 780 -1.31 60.54 -23.24
CA ILE A 780 -2.49 59.64 -23.33
C ILE A 780 -2.55 58.66 -24.52
N SER A 781 -2.39 57.37 -24.23
CA SER A 781 -3.45 56.33 -24.33
C SER A 781 -2.85 54.93 -24.08
N PRO A 782 -3.60 54.00 -23.45
CA PRO A 782 -3.08 52.67 -23.12
C PRO A 782 -2.76 51.91 -24.40
N SER A 783 -1.52 51.44 -24.53
CA SER A 783 -1.08 50.63 -25.66
C SER A 783 -1.79 49.27 -25.62
N VAL A 784 -2.88 49.21 -26.37
CA VAL A 784 -3.16 48.22 -27.42
C VAL A 784 -2.26 46.99 -27.32
N VAL A 785 -2.87 45.93 -26.78
CA VAL A 785 -2.51 44.52 -27.01
C VAL A 785 -2.24 44.33 -28.51
N PRO A 786 -1.09 43.78 -28.92
CA PRO A 786 -0.86 43.48 -30.34
C PRO A 786 -1.94 42.50 -30.81
N PRO A 787 -2.46 42.65 -32.05
CA PRO A 787 -3.52 41.77 -32.52
C PRO A 787 -3.04 40.33 -32.45
N ALA A 788 -3.88 39.47 -31.86
CA ALA A 788 -3.69 38.03 -31.85
C ALA A 788 -3.32 37.58 -33.27
N GLY A 789 -2.06 37.25 -33.49
CA GLY A 789 -1.70 36.38 -34.60
C GLY A 789 -2.54 35.13 -34.40
N LEU A 790 -3.40 34.81 -35.37
CA LEU A 790 -4.25 33.63 -35.32
C LEU A 790 -3.36 32.41 -35.02
N VAL A 791 -3.35 31.95 -33.77
CA VAL A 791 -2.97 30.58 -33.45
C VAL A 791 -4.09 29.75 -34.05
N VAL A 792 -3.87 29.26 -35.27
CA VAL A 792 -4.81 28.32 -35.88
C VAL A 792 -4.79 27.07 -34.99
N ALA A 793 -5.90 26.83 -34.28
CA ALA A 793 -6.05 25.64 -33.45
C ALA A 793 -5.73 24.40 -34.29
N PRO A 794 -4.95 23.44 -33.76
CA PRO A 794 -4.54 22.31 -34.56
C PRO A 794 -5.76 21.48 -34.98
N THR A 795 -5.79 21.08 -36.25
CA THR A 795 -6.85 20.23 -36.80
C THR A 795 -6.26 18.90 -37.21
N PHE A 796 -6.94 17.82 -36.86
CA PHE A 796 -6.47 16.46 -37.10
C PHE A 796 -7.49 15.64 -37.90
N SER A 797 -7.02 14.57 -38.53
CA SER A 797 -7.86 13.47 -39.00
C SER A 797 -7.27 12.14 -38.57
N THR A 798 -8.13 11.16 -38.37
CA THR A 798 -7.76 9.80 -37.98
C THR A 798 -8.09 8.80 -39.07
N ALA A 799 -7.28 7.76 -39.20
CA ALA A 799 -7.59 6.58 -39.97
C ALA A 799 -7.32 5.35 -39.11
N LEU A 800 -8.40 4.70 -38.64
CA LEU A 800 -8.32 3.48 -37.86
C LEU A 800 -8.33 2.26 -38.78
N THR A 801 -7.37 1.36 -38.58
CA THR A 801 -7.32 0.04 -39.19
C THR A 801 -7.42 -1.01 -38.08
N MET A 802 -8.23 -2.04 -38.31
CA MET A 802 -8.37 -3.16 -37.39
C MET A 802 -7.71 -4.39 -38.03
N VAL A 803 -6.88 -5.09 -37.28
CA VAL A 803 -6.16 -6.28 -37.75
C VAL A 803 -6.54 -7.46 -36.86
N VAL A 804 -7.20 -8.45 -37.45
CA VAL A 804 -7.57 -9.71 -36.81
C VAL A 804 -6.73 -10.84 -37.42
N PRO A 805 -6.14 -11.75 -36.62
CA PRO A 805 -5.31 -12.83 -37.17
C PRO A 805 -6.13 -13.85 -37.98
N GLY A 806 -5.99 -13.84 -39.31
CA GLY A 806 -6.43 -14.93 -40.18
C GLY A 806 -7.78 -14.77 -40.88
N GLU A 807 -8.52 -13.68 -40.66
CA GLU A 807 -9.79 -13.39 -41.36
C GLU A 807 -9.94 -11.91 -41.76
N ASP A 808 -10.70 -11.66 -42.85
CA ASP A 808 -11.00 -10.35 -43.43
C ASP A 808 -12.41 -9.85 -43.01
N THR A 809 -12.87 -10.10 -41.77
CA THR A 809 -14.20 -9.65 -41.32
C THR A 809 -14.18 -8.87 -40.00
N MET A 810 -15.05 -7.84 -39.89
CA MET A 810 -15.22 -6.96 -38.72
C MET A 810 -16.05 -7.60 -37.59
N VAL A 811 -15.97 -8.93 -37.45
CA VAL A 811 -16.75 -9.73 -36.51
C VAL A 811 -15.76 -10.54 -35.67
N LEU A 812 -15.81 -10.37 -34.34
CA LEU A 812 -14.95 -11.10 -33.41
C LEU A 812 -15.74 -12.11 -32.58
N SER A 813 -15.10 -13.23 -32.28
CA SER A 813 -15.59 -14.13 -31.23
C SER A 813 -15.18 -13.63 -29.83
N PRO A 814 -15.94 -13.92 -28.77
CA PRO A 814 -15.54 -13.55 -27.41
C PRO A 814 -14.21 -14.21 -27.05
N GLY A 815 -13.24 -13.41 -26.59
CA GLY A 815 -11.88 -13.85 -26.27
C GLY A 815 -10.86 -13.75 -27.42
N GLU A 816 -11.30 -13.35 -28.62
CA GLU A 816 -10.42 -13.14 -29.77
C GLU A 816 -9.66 -11.80 -29.65
N THR A 817 -8.41 -11.75 -30.12
CA THR A 817 -7.57 -10.55 -30.04
C THR A 817 -7.58 -9.78 -31.36
N VAL A 818 -7.94 -8.50 -31.30
CA VAL A 818 -7.86 -7.56 -32.42
C VAL A 818 -6.83 -6.49 -32.13
N THR A 819 -6.07 -6.07 -33.15
CA THR A 819 -5.15 -4.94 -33.03
C THR A 819 -5.71 -3.72 -33.76
N PHE A 820 -5.89 -2.64 -33.01
CA PHE A 820 -6.28 -1.33 -33.50
C PHE A 820 -5.03 -0.53 -33.86
N ILE A 821 -4.94 -0.04 -35.09
CA ILE A 821 -3.88 0.86 -35.53
C ILE A 821 -4.54 2.16 -35.99
N THR A 822 -4.36 3.24 -35.24
CA THR A 822 -4.89 4.56 -35.61
C THR A 822 -3.76 5.45 -36.11
N ASN A 823 -3.93 6.00 -37.32
CA ASN A 823 -3.04 7.00 -37.88
C ASN A 823 -3.64 8.38 -37.64
N VAL A 824 -3.02 9.17 -36.76
CA VAL A 824 -3.40 10.56 -36.50
C VAL A 824 -2.59 11.44 -37.45
N THR A 825 -3.29 12.19 -38.30
CA THR A 825 -2.69 13.12 -39.26
C THR A 825 -2.96 14.54 -38.82
N LEU A 826 -1.90 15.33 -38.63
CA LEU A 826 -2.00 16.77 -38.43
C LEU A 826 -2.25 17.44 -39.78
N LEU A 827 -3.41 18.09 -39.91
CA LEU A 827 -3.80 18.79 -41.14
C LEU A 827 -3.35 20.26 -41.13
N HIS A 828 -3.47 20.93 -39.99
CA HIS A 828 -3.06 22.33 -39.79
C HIS A 828 -2.68 22.59 -38.33
N GLY A 829 -1.83 23.58 -38.07
CA GLY A 829 -1.38 23.96 -36.73
C GLY A 829 -0.17 23.14 -36.27
N PHE A 830 0.01 23.01 -34.95
CA PHE A 830 0.99 22.14 -34.32
C PHE A 830 0.44 21.63 -32.98
N LEU A 831 0.88 20.44 -32.57
CA LEU A 831 0.65 19.87 -31.24
C LEU A 831 1.97 19.82 -30.51
N LEU A 832 2.01 20.30 -29.27
CA LEU A 832 3.17 20.14 -28.39
C LEU A 832 2.72 19.53 -27.08
N ASN A 833 3.43 18.50 -26.65
CA ASN A 833 3.19 17.71 -25.45
C ASN A 833 1.74 17.20 -25.37
N GLY A 834 1.11 16.93 -26.51
CA GLY A 834 -0.29 16.57 -26.59
C GLY A 834 -0.55 15.13 -26.14
N VAL A 835 -1.85 14.78 -26.10
CA VAL A 835 -2.30 13.44 -25.73
C VAL A 835 -3.09 12.84 -26.90
N VAL A 836 -2.79 11.59 -27.24
CA VAL A 836 -3.64 10.77 -28.12
C VAL A 836 -4.28 9.69 -27.27
N ASP A 837 -5.59 9.52 -27.41
CA ASP A 837 -6.41 8.62 -26.60
C ASP A 837 -7.21 7.67 -27.49
N MET A 838 -7.40 6.43 -27.07
CA MET A 838 -8.28 5.46 -27.70
C MET A 838 -9.16 4.76 -26.67
N GLU A 839 -10.45 4.66 -26.96
CA GLU A 839 -11.42 4.05 -26.07
C GLU A 839 -12.33 3.04 -26.78
N ILE A 840 -12.84 2.07 -26.00
CA ILE A 840 -13.88 1.15 -26.42
C ILE A 840 -15.12 1.38 -25.56
N ARG A 841 -16.25 1.68 -26.20
CA ARG A 841 -17.54 1.93 -25.54
C ARG A 841 -18.63 1.03 -26.08
N ASN A 842 -19.68 0.80 -25.29
CA ASN A 842 -20.87 0.08 -25.75
C ASN A 842 -21.68 0.96 -26.73
N ALA A 843 -21.99 0.45 -27.92
CA ALA A 843 -22.70 1.22 -28.95
C ALA A 843 -24.16 1.59 -28.54
N GLY A 844 -24.76 0.85 -27.60
CA GLY A 844 -26.11 1.12 -27.07
C GLY A 844 -26.14 2.11 -25.89
N ASN A 845 -24.98 2.44 -25.31
CA ASN A 845 -24.86 3.41 -24.21
C ASN A 845 -23.48 4.10 -24.28
N SER A 846 -23.39 5.17 -25.08
CA SER A 846 -22.13 5.89 -25.37
C SER A 846 -21.49 6.58 -24.16
N SER A 847 -22.18 6.63 -23.01
CA SER A 847 -21.65 7.15 -21.75
C SER A 847 -20.84 6.13 -20.95
N GLN A 848 -20.90 4.84 -21.31
CA GLN A 848 -20.18 3.78 -20.60
C GLN A 848 -18.87 3.44 -21.34
N GLN A 849 -17.76 4.00 -20.85
CA GLN A 849 -16.41 3.61 -21.23
C GLN A 849 -16.08 2.25 -20.62
N LEU A 850 -15.61 1.31 -21.45
CA LEU A 850 -15.25 -0.03 -21.01
C LEU A 850 -13.74 -0.20 -20.90
N TYR A 851 -12.99 0.33 -21.86
CA TYR A 851 -11.54 0.25 -21.91
C TYR A 851 -10.94 1.51 -22.54
N GLN A 852 -9.71 1.84 -22.15
CA GLN A 852 -8.98 3.02 -22.62
C GLN A 852 -7.48 2.77 -22.71
N ARG A 853 -6.83 3.38 -23.70
CA ARG A 853 -5.39 3.44 -23.87
C ARG A 853 -5.00 4.82 -24.41
N TYR A 854 -4.00 5.46 -23.81
CA TYR A 854 -3.52 6.77 -24.26
C TYR A 854 -1.99 6.85 -24.34
N TRP A 855 -1.52 7.89 -25.04
CA TRP A 855 -0.12 8.23 -25.24
C TRP A 855 0.09 9.72 -24.93
N LEU A 856 1.03 10.03 -24.03
CA LEU A 856 1.38 11.38 -23.61
C LEU A 856 2.62 11.89 -24.35
N GLY A 857 2.89 13.20 -24.27
CA GLY A 857 4.14 13.75 -24.79
C GLY A 857 4.20 13.84 -26.32
N ILE A 858 3.05 13.90 -26.99
CA ILE A 858 2.99 13.83 -28.46
C ILE A 858 3.23 15.21 -29.07
N ASP A 859 4.35 15.33 -29.79
CA ASP A 859 4.68 16.50 -30.60
C ASP A 859 4.40 16.24 -32.08
N MET A 860 3.62 17.12 -32.71
CA MET A 860 3.37 17.11 -34.16
C MET A 860 3.55 18.52 -34.71
N VAL A 861 4.65 18.75 -35.44
CA VAL A 861 5.01 20.08 -35.97
C VAL A 861 5.33 19.96 -37.47
N PRO A 862 4.70 20.75 -38.36
CA PRO A 862 5.04 20.75 -39.79
C PRO A 862 6.44 21.30 -40.06
N ASP A 863 7.17 20.69 -41.00
CA ASP A 863 8.58 21.01 -41.35
C ASP A 863 8.87 22.49 -41.72
N SER A 864 7.84 23.31 -42.01
CA SER A 864 8.02 24.71 -42.39
C SER A 864 8.13 25.71 -41.22
N ALA A 865 7.96 25.27 -39.97
CA ALA A 865 7.96 26.16 -38.79
C ALA A 865 9.36 26.49 -38.22
N THR A 866 10.44 25.91 -38.75
CA THR A 866 11.80 26.09 -38.20
C THR A 866 12.64 27.18 -38.90
N ASN A 867 12.10 27.93 -39.87
CA ASN A 867 12.82 29.02 -40.52
C ASN A 867 11.91 30.20 -40.92
N SER A 868 12.06 31.37 -40.29
CA SER A 868 12.23 32.68 -40.98
C SER A 868 12.02 33.91 -40.07
N GLY A 869 12.98 34.84 -40.09
CA GLY A 869 12.71 36.27 -39.86
C GLY A 869 11.97 36.88 -41.07
N LEU A 870 10.97 37.74 -40.77
CA LEU A 870 9.96 38.44 -41.62
C LEU A 870 10.45 39.24 -42.86
N PRO A 871 9.57 39.79 -43.78
CA PRO A 871 8.16 39.45 -44.16
C PRO A 871 7.79 39.47 -45.69
N SER A 872 6.64 38.84 -46.03
CA SER A 872 5.60 39.16 -47.07
C SER A 872 5.76 38.69 -48.55
N PRO A 873 4.69 38.54 -49.39
CA PRO A 873 3.30 38.07 -49.19
C PRO A 873 2.90 36.85 -50.07
N VAL A 874 1.84 36.14 -49.65
CA VAL A 874 1.11 35.00 -50.29
C VAL A 874 0.73 35.27 -51.78
N PRO A 875 0.54 34.28 -52.71
CA PRO A 875 0.34 32.81 -52.54
C PRO A 875 1.14 31.90 -53.50
N GLN A 876 1.48 30.68 -53.05
CA GLN A 876 1.20 29.47 -53.83
C GLN A 876 1.27 28.21 -52.97
N ALA A 877 0.19 27.44 -53.02
CA ALA A 877 0.07 26.11 -52.42
C ALA A 877 1.18 25.19 -52.94
N THR A 878 2.04 24.74 -52.03
CA THR A 878 2.82 23.52 -52.20
C THR A 878 2.59 22.69 -50.94
N GLN A 879 2.21 21.43 -51.13
CA GLN A 879 1.81 20.49 -50.08
C GLN A 879 2.87 20.46 -48.98
N ALA A 880 2.52 20.96 -47.79
CA ALA A 880 3.24 20.63 -46.58
C ALA A 880 3.03 19.13 -46.32
N SER A 881 4.13 18.38 -46.17
CA SER A 881 4.08 16.98 -45.78
C SER A 881 3.23 16.84 -44.52
N ALA A 882 2.09 16.14 -44.61
CA ALA A 882 1.23 15.94 -43.46
C ALA A 882 2.01 15.11 -42.42
N VAL A 883 2.07 15.58 -41.17
CA VAL A 883 2.69 14.83 -40.08
C VAL A 883 1.70 13.75 -39.67
N VAL A 884 2.07 12.48 -39.88
CA VAL A 884 1.25 11.32 -39.51
C VAL A 884 1.99 10.53 -38.43
N LEU A 885 1.33 10.27 -37.31
CA LEU A 885 1.81 9.37 -36.27
C LEU A 885 0.85 8.19 -36.12
N SER A 886 1.41 7.00 -35.98
CA SER A 886 0.66 5.75 -35.87
C SER A 886 0.69 5.25 -34.43
N PHE A 887 -0.47 4.92 -33.89
CA PHE A 887 -0.64 4.39 -32.54
C PHE A 887 -1.33 3.03 -32.62
N SER A 888 -0.77 2.03 -31.95
CA SER A 888 -1.25 0.65 -32.00
C SER A 888 -1.66 0.16 -30.62
N TRP A 889 -2.79 -0.54 -30.55
CA TRP A 889 -3.31 -1.17 -29.35
C TRP A 889 -3.96 -2.52 -29.66
N SER A 890 -3.42 -3.59 -29.08
CA SER A 890 -4.04 -4.92 -29.13
C SER A 890 -5.00 -5.10 -27.96
N TRP A 891 -6.23 -5.48 -28.27
CA TRP A 891 -7.31 -5.68 -27.32
C TRP A 891 -7.88 -7.10 -27.45
N ASN A 892 -8.06 -7.77 -26.32
CA ASN A 892 -8.75 -9.06 -26.25
C ASN A 892 -10.24 -8.82 -25.98
N ALA A 893 -11.12 -9.32 -26.86
CA ALA A 893 -12.56 -9.12 -26.81
C ALA A 893 -13.25 -9.93 -25.69
N SER A 894 -12.88 -9.66 -24.43
CA SER A 894 -13.44 -10.31 -23.22
C SER A 894 -14.84 -9.83 -22.84
N VAL A 895 -15.52 -9.12 -23.74
CA VAL A 895 -16.82 -8.48 -23.52
C VAL A 895 -17.97 -9.33 -24.06
N SER A 896 -19.19 -9.08 -23.57
CA SER A 896 -20.38 -9.79 -24.03
C SER A 896 -20.66 -9.56 -25.52
N PRO A 897 -21.33 -10.50 -26.21
CA PRO A 897 -21.73 -10.30 -27.60
C PRO A 897 -22.55 -9.00 -27.78
N GLY A 898 -22.21 -8.19 -28.77
CA GLY A 898 -22.79 -6.88 -28.99
C GLY A 898 -21.96 -5.97 -29.91
N ASN A 899 -22.47 -4.76 -30.16
CA ASN A 899 -21.77 -3.75 -30.96
C ASN A 899 -21.06 -2.75 -30.05
N TYR A 900 -19.85 -2.38 -30.45
CA TYR A 900 -18.97 -1.47 -29.75
C TYR A 900 -18.55 -0.33 -30.66
N THR A 901 -18.30 0.83 -30.07
CA THR A 901 -17.73 1.99 -30.76
C THR A 901 -16.29 2.16 -30.30
N ILE A 902 -15.38 2.30 -31.26
CA ILE A 902 -13.98 2.63 -31.01
C ILE A 902 -13.81 4.12 -31.23
N ILE A 903 -13.27 4.80 -30.23
CA ILE A 903 -13.09 6.25 -30.25
C ILE A 903 -11.60 6.56 -30.29
N THR A 904 -11.19 7.53 -31.12
CA THR A 904 -9.84 8.12 -31.06
C THR A 904 -9.94 9.61 -30.73
N GLY A 905 -9.30 10.02 -29.64
CA GLY A 905 -9.22 11.40 -29.16
C GLY A 905 -7.83 12.01 -29.34
N VAL A 906 -7.75 13.32 -29.58
CA VAL A 906 -6.50 14.10 -29.52
C VAL A 906 -6.73 15.32 -28.63
N PHE A 907 -5.88 15.51 -27.62
CA PHE A 907 -6.06 16.54 -26.59
C PHE A 907 -4.79 17.36 -26.33
N SER A 908 -4.97 18.47 -25.63
CA SER A 908 -3.87 19.22 -25.00
C SER A 908 -3.22 18.39 -23.88
N SER A 909 -1.99 18.79 -23.50
CA SER A 909 -1.16 18.12 -22.47
C SER A 909 -1.85 17.92 -21.12
N GLY A 910 -2.84 18.75 -20.79
CA GLY A 910 -3.62 18.65 -19.55
C GLY A 910 -5.03 18.07 -19.73
N TRP A 911 -5.33 17.40 -20.85
CA TRP A 911 -6.65 16.86 -21.20
C TRP A 911 -7.79 17.90 -21.30
N SER A 912 -7.46 19.19 -21.14
CA SER A 912 -8.43 20.27 -20.98
C SER A 912 -9.08 20.72 -22.29
N THR A 913 -8.42 20.47 -23.42
CA THR A 913 -8.90 20.85 -24.75
C THR A 913 -8.90 19.62 -25.66
N CYS A 914 -10.07 19.25 -26.16
CA CYS A 914 -10.23 18.20 -27.16
C CYS A 914 -10.12 18.80 -28.57
N TYR A 915 -9.09 18.41 -29.31
CA TYR A 915 -8.86 18.84 -30.69
C TYR A 915 -9.50 17.90 -31.73
N LEU A 916 -9.61 16.61 -31.41
CA LEU A 916 -10.30 15.61 -32.23
C LEU A 916 -10.97 14.58 -31.32
N TRP A 917 -12.18 14.16 -31.69
CA TRP A 917 -12.90 13.06 -31.05
C TRP A 917 -13.64 12.27 -32.13
N ASP A 918 -12.99 11.25 -32.66
CA ASP A 918 -13.50 10.45 -33.77
C ASP A 918 -14.18 9.17 -33.25
N THR A 919 -15.49 9.07 -33.47
CA THR A 919 -16.33 7.92 -33.07
C THR A 919 -16.82 7.10 -34.27
N SER A 920 -16.22 7.28 -35.45
CA SER A 920 -16.72 6.73 -36.71
C SER A 920 -16.55 5.22 -36.85
N SER A 921 -15.71 4.61 -36.01
CA SER A 921 -15.36 3.19 -36.09
C SER A 921 -16.20 2.35 -35.14
N THR A 922 -16.76 1.25 -35.66
CA THR A 922 -17.54 0.28 -34.88
C THR A 922 -17.01 -1.13 -35.06
N LEU A 923 -17.29 -1.97 -34.07
CA LEU A 923 -16.87 -3.37 -34.01
C LEU A 923 -17.99 -4.23 -33.45
N SER A 924 -18.17 -5.44 -33.96
CA SER A 924 -19.20 -6.39 -33.47
C SER A 924 -18.54 -7.63 -32.88
N VAL A 925 -18.99 -8.04 -31.69
CA VAL A 925 -18.61 -9.32 -31.06
C VAL A 925 -19.83 -10.24 -31.12
N GLN A 926 -19.71 -11.42 -31.74
CA GLN A 926 -20.82 -12.37 -31.91
C GLN A 926 -20.92 -13.37 -30.76
N GLY A 927 -22.11 -13.98 -30.59
CA GLY A 927 -22.30 -15.14 -29.72
C GLY A 927 -21.98 -16.42 -30.48
N ALA A 928 -21.62 -17.50 -29.77
CA ALA A 928 -21.38 -18.79 -30.40
C ALA A 928 -22.64 -19.29 -31.13
N ASP A 929 -22.54 -19.57 -32.44
CA ASP A 929 -23.60 -20.21 -33.20
C ASP A 929 -23.79 -21.67 -32.72
N ASP A 930 -25.04 -22.07 -32.49
CA ASP A 930 -25.43 -23.46 -32.19
C ASP A 930 -25.07 -24.37 -33.38
N GLU A 931 -24.08 -25.25 -33.22
CA GLU A 931 -23.94 -26.45 -34.07
C GLU A 931 -25.10 -27.43 -33.81
N SER A 932 -26.27 -27.17 -34.42
CA SER A 932 -27.34 -28.19 -34.49
C SER A 932 -28.17 -28.14 -35.77
N SER A 933 -27.64 -27.61 -36.87
CA SER A 933 -28.32 -27.63 -38.19
C SER A 933 -27.47 -28.29 -39.28
N LEU A 934 -27.26 -29.61 -39.16
CA LEU A 934 -26.93 -30.46 -40.30
C LEU A 934 -28.03 -31.51 -40.45
N GLU A 935 -28.92 -31.31 -41.42
CA GLU A 935 -29.90 -32.32 -41.83
C GLU A 935 -29.22 -33.53 -42.49
N PRO A 936 -29.69 -34.77 -42.23
CA PRO A 936 -29.26 -35.96 -42.96
C PRO A 936 -30.11 -36.20 -44.23
N PRO A 937 -29.61 -36.93 -45.25
CA PRO A 937 -30.34 -37.16 -46.49
C PRO A 937 -31.36 -38.33 -46.40
N SER A 938 -32.61 -38.01 -46.75
CA SER A 938 -33.69 -38.81 -47.37
C SER A 938 -33.91 -40.30 -47.04
N ARG A 939 -35.11 -40.63 -46.53
CA ARG A 939 -36.04 -41.62 -47.16
C ARG A 939 -37.50 -41.53 -46.64
N GLN A 940 -38.41 -41.69 -47.61
CA GLN A 940 -39.88 -41.73 -47.63
C GLN A 940 -40.54 -42.58 -46.51
N THR A 941 -41.79 -42.40 -46.04
CA THR A 941 -43.09 -42.40 -46.77
C THR A 941 -44.28 -41.99 -45.89
N LEU A 942 -45.20 -41.23 -46.50
CA LEU A 942 -46.68 -41.15 -46.41
C LEU A 942 -47.52 -41.79 -45.26
N ALA A 943 -48.35 -40.91 -44.65
CA ALA A 943 -49.84 -40.90 -44.67
C ALA A 943 -50.70 -41.41 -43.47
N LEU A 944 -51.53 -40.44 -43.02
CA LEU A 944 -52.97 -40.47 -42.68
C LEU A 944 -53.50 -41.10 -41.36
N GLN A 945 -54.24 -40.25 -40.62
CA GLN A 945 -55.17 -40.50 -39.49
C GLN A 945 -56.36 -41.43 -39.88
N PRO A 946 -57.40 -41.75 -39.04
CA PRO A 946 -57.82 -41.35 -37.65
C PRO A 946 -58.41 -42.58 -36.87
N PRO A 947 -59.45 -42.54 -35.97
CA PRO A 947 -59.94 -41.59 -34.94
C PRO A 947 -60.25 -42.20 -33.51
N LEU A 948 -60.51 -41.29 -32.54
CA LEU A 948 -61.52 -41.31 -31.43
C LEU A 948 -61.59 -42.46 -30.39
N SER A 949 -61.42 -42.14 -29.08
CA SER A 949 -62.53 -41.81 -28.14
C SER A 949 -62.16 -41.78 -26.64
N LYS A 950 -62.74 -40.78 -25.93
CA LYS A 950 -63.13 -40.64 -24.50
C LYS A 950 -62.06 -40.70 -23.38
N THR A 951 -61.65 -39.58 -22.77
CA THR A 951 -62.26 -38.72 -21.70
C THR A 951 -62.36 -39.33 -20.29
N TYR A 952 -61.60 -38.78 -19.32
CA TYR A 952 -62.09 -37.96 -18.19
C TYR A 952 -60.91 -37.35 -17.38
N SER A 953 -61.03 -36.06 -17.01
CA SER A 953 -60.10 -35.17 -16.27
C SER A 953 -60.41 -35.17 -14.72
N PRO A 954 -59.85 -34.32 -13.79
CA PRO A 954 -59.33 -32.94 -13.92
C PRO A 954 -58.08 -32.58 -13.04
N PRO A 955 -57.53 -31.34 -13.05
CA PRO A 955 -58.12 -30.19 -12.32
C PRO A 955 -58.14 -28.83 -13.08
N HIS A 956 -59.05 -27.98 -12.57
CA HIS A 956 -59.38 -26.56 -12.84
C HIS A 956 -58.24 -25.56 -12.58
N TYR A 957 -58.25 -24.29 -13.00
CA TYR A 957 -58.85 -23.51 -14.11
C TYR A 957 -58.14 -22.13 -14.08
N VAL A 958 -58.26 -21.40 -15.19
CA VAL A 958 -57.57 -20.15 -15.58
C VAL A 958 -58.50 -18.92 -15.43
N SER A 959 -57.91 -17.72 -15.59
CA SER A 959 -58.40 -16.54 -16.36
C SER A 959 -58.96 -15.33 -15.57
N SER A 960 -58.43 -14.10 -15.80
CA SER A 960 -58.78 -13.02 -16.78
C SER A 960 -59.99 -12.16 -16.34
N SER A 961 -60.14 -10.84 -16.52
CA SER A 961 -60.16 -10.00 -17.75
C SER A 961 -60.43 -8.50 -17.35
N VAL A 962 -59.77 -7.45 -17.86
CA VAL A 962 -60.06 -6.46 -18.95
C VAL A 962 -61.28 -5.48 -18.84
N LEU A 963 -61.00 -4.16 -19.12
CA LEU A 963 -61.76 -3.11 -19.90
C LEU A 963 -62.20 -1.76 -19.20
N PRO A 964 -62.37 -0.61 -19.95
CA PRO A 964 -61.68 0.69 -19.73
C PRO A 964 -62.59 1.95 -19.57
N LEU A 965 -62.01 3.15 -19.34
CA LEU A 965 -62.38 4.50 -19.88
C LEU A 965 -61.73 5.68 -19.08
N GLN A 966 -61.36 6.77 -19.79
CA GLN A 966 -60.98 8.13 -19.28
C GLN A 966 -62.16 9.13 -19.45
N PRO A 967 -62.09 10.45 -19.14
CA PRO A 967 -61.33 11.28 -18.17
C PRO A 967 -62.24 12.30 -17.38
N THR A 968 -61.77 12.96 -16.30
CA THR A 968 -62.09 14.40 -15.96
C THR A 968 -61.50 14.93 -14.63
N THR A 969 -60.88 16.11 -14.75
CA THR A 969 -60.86 17.33 -13.87
C THR A 969 -60.53 17.32 -12.36
N TYR A 970 -59.62 18.26 -12.05
CA TYR A 970 -59.10 18.85 -10.80
C TYR A 970 -60.16 19.41 -9.82
N ASP A 971 -59.95 19.30 -8.48
CA ASP A 971 -59.77 20.40 -7.46
C ASP A 971 -59.77 19.82 -6.00
N PRO A 972 -59.30 20.52 -4.93
CA PRO A 972 -58.30 19.98 -3.99
C PRO A 972 -58.67 20.23 -2.52
N SER A 973 -59.17 19.25 -1.78
CA SER A 973 -59.08 19.25 -0.32
C SER A 973 -59.78 18.02 0.21
N LEU A 974 -59.00 17.12 0.82
CA LEU A 974 -59.31 16.37 2.04
C LEU A 974 -58.36 15.16 2.12
N LEU A 975 -57.62 15.12 3.23
CA LEU A 975 -57.19 13.94 3.97
C LEU A 975 -56.17 12.97 3.31
N ALA A 976 -54.94 13.09 3.85
CA ALA A 976 -53.98 12.03 4.23
C ALA A 976 -53.47 11.04 3.17
N PRO A 977 -52.15 11.04 2.88
CA PRO A 977 -51.47 9.88 2.33
C PRO A 977 -50.91 8.99 3.44
N ILE A 978 -51.37 7.74 3.43
CA ILE A 978 -50.72 6.56 4.00
C ILE A 978 -49.40 6.33 3.22
N PRO A 979 -48.27 5.99 3.89
CA PRO A 979 -46.95 5.96 3.27
C PRO A 979 -46.69 4.71 2.40
N PRO A 980 -45.94 4.82 1.29
CA PRO A 980 -45.34 3.69 0.57
C PRO A 980 -44.06 3.20 1.29
N PRO A 981 -43.53 2.00 0.97
CA PRO A 981 -42.84 1.13 1.90
C PRO A 981 -41.49 1.68 2.35
N THR A 982 -41.28 1.71 3.67
CA THR A 982 -40.00 2.02 4.31
C THR A 982 -39.01 0.89 4.06
N TYR A 983 -37.96 1.16 3.27
CA TYR A 983 -36.66 0.54 3.50
C TYR A 983 -36.02 1.29 4.67
N SER A 984 -36.05 0.69 5.85
CA SER A 984 -35.34 1.23 7.00
C SER A 984 -33.85 0.89 6.89
N LEU A 985 -33.04 1.85 6.42
CA LEU A 985 -31.65 1.94 6.84
C LEU A 985 -31.67 2.52 8.27
N GLN A 986 -31.73 1.63 9.26
CA GLN A 986 -31.36 1.99 10.63
C GLN A 986 -29.82 2.04 10.70
N SER A 987 -29.25 3.22 10.46
CA SER A 987 -27.99 3.57 11.11
C SER A 987 -28.30 3.78 12.59
N THR A 988 -27.91 2.80 13.41
CA THR A 988 -28.03 2.90 14.86
C THR A 988 -26.83 3.67 15.41
N TRP A 989 -26.91 5.00 15.39
CA TRP A 989 -26.28 5.80 16.44
C TRP A 989 -27.31 5.98 17.56
N ARG A 990 -27.55 4.90 18.30
CA ARG A 990 -28.11 4.95 19.66
C ARG A 990 -27.08 4.33 20.58
N SER A 991 -26.62 5.13 21.53
CA SER A 991 -25.98 4.66 22.74
C SER A 991 -26.87 3.61 23.42
N THR A 992 -26.52 2.34 23.27
CA THR A 992 -26.76 1.36 24.32
C THR A 992 -25.62 1.51 25.31
N SER A 993 -25.92 2.17 26.42
CA SER A 993 -25.17 2.05 27.68
C SER A 993 -25.16 0.59 28.12
N ALA A 994 -24.13 -0.14 27.70
CA ALA A 994 -23.65 -1.33 28.37
C ALA A 994 -22.13 -1.27 28.30
N ALA A 995 -21.52 -0.80 29.38
CA ALA A 995 -20.08 -0.80 29.55
C ALA A 995 -19.54 -2.23 29.31
N PRO A 996 -18.57 -2.43 28.39
CA PRO A 996 -17.68 -3.56 28.53
C PRO A 996 -16.90 -3.34 29.82
N SER A 997 -17.00 -4.30 30.73
CA SER A 997 -16.22 -4.33 31.95
C SER A 997 -14.76 -4.48 31.57
N TYR A 998 -14.00 -3.39 31.62
CA TYR A 998 -12.55 -3.47 31.73
C TYR A 998 -12.24 -4.20 33.05
N PRO A 999 -11.44 -5.27 33.07
CA PRO A 999 -10.85 -5.73 34.32
C PRO A 999 -9.94 -4.61 34.84
N PRO A 1000 -10.01 -4.26 36.14
CA PRO A 1000 -9.21 -3.19 36.71
C PRO A 1000 -7.71 -3.52 36.62
N PRO A 1001 -6.84 -2.49 36.51
CA PRO A 1001 -5.39 -2.69 36.60
C PRO A 1001 -5.04 -3.29 37.97
N VAL A 1002 -4.16 -4.29 37.95
CA VAL A 1002 -3.64 -4.95 39.15
C VAL A 1002 -2.73 -3.96 39.89
N TYR A 1003 -3.21 -3.43 41.00
CA TYR A 1003 -2.40 -2.67 41.96
C TYR A 1003 -1.50 -3.62 42.77
N PRO A 1004 -0.18 -3.39 42.87
CA PRO A 1004 0.64 -4.05 43.87
C PRO A 1004 0.41 -3.39 45.23
N ASN A 1005 -0.39 -4.02 46.08
CA ASN A 1005 -0.52 -3.61 47.48
C ASN A 1005 0.78 -3.89 48.23
N THR A 1006 1.36 -2.83 48.81
CA THR A 1006 2.33 -2.89 49.88
C THR A 1006 1.63 -2.69 51.24
N ASP A 1007 2.23 -3.31 52.26
CA ASP A 1007 2.04 -3.14 53.71
C ASP A 1007 1.06 -4.03 54.50
N ASP A 1008 1.67 -5.06 55.10
CA ASP A 1008 1.81 -5.33 56.54
C ASP A 1008 0.56 -5.38 57.47
N VAL A 1009 0.33 -6.56 58.09
CA VAL A 1009 0.21 -6.80 59.55
C VAL A 1009 -0.41 -8.20 59.84
N ARG A 1010 0.43 -9.07 60.43
CA ARG A 1010 0.20 -10.08 61.50
C ARG A 1010 -1.11 -10.91 61.52
N ASP A 1011 -0.98 -12.22 61.30
CA ASP A 1011 -1.04 -13.24 62.38
C ASP A 1011 -0.79 -14.68 61.83
N SER A 1012 0.03 -15.44 62.56
CA SER A 1012 0.26 -16.91 62.46
C SER A 1012 -0.63 -17.63 63.52
N PRO A 1013 -0.81 -18.98 63.58
CA PRO A 1013 0.12 -20.05 63.14
C PRO A 1013 -0.50 -21.40 62.63
N ASN A 1014 0.29 -22.23 61.91
CA ASN A 1014 0.58 -23.64 62.31
C ASN A 1014 1.38 -24.48 61.27
N ARG A 1015 2.50 -25.03 61.78
CA ARG A 1015 3.10 -26.38 61.56
C ARG A 1015 3.73 -26.79 60.20
N SER A 1016 5.05 -26.58 60.14
CA SER A 1016 6.20 -27.49 59.85
C SER A 1016 5.94 -28.99 59.52
N PRO A 1017 6.89 -29.74 58.88
CA PRO A 1017 8.36 -29.53 58.93
C PRO A 1017 9.20 -29.78 57.64
N ARG A 1018 10.38 -29.14 57.65
CA ARG A 1018 11.62 -29.53 56.92
C ARG A 1018 12.46 -30.53 57.73
N PRO A 1019 13.51 -31.10 57.13
CA PRO A 1019 14.87 -31.05 57.69
C PRO A 1019 15.90 -30.60 56.61
N HIS A 1020 17.14 -30.18 56.84
CA HIS A 1020 17.97 -29.61 57.93
C HIS A 1020 19.33 -29.28 57.28
N ALA A 1021 20.01 -28.19 57.73
CA ALA A 1021 21.48 -27.97 57.82
C ALA A 1021 21.83 -26.46 57.67
N THR A 1022 21.86 -25.63 58.73
CA THR A 1022 23.00 -25.24 59.64
C THR A 1022 24.24 -24.71 58.90
N ILE A 1023 24.68 -23.45 59.10
CA ILE A 1023 25.69 -22.97 60.11
C ILE A 1023 25.63 -21.41 60.27
N THR A 1024 25.94 -20.90 61.48
CA THR A 1024 25.94 -19.49 61.97
C THR A 1024 27.39 -18.97 62.30
N PRO A 1025 27.67 -17.84 63.03
CA PRO A 1025 28.03 -16.49 62.50
C PRO A 1025 29.23 -15.73 63.21
N HIS A 1026 29.43 -14.41 62.92
CA HIS A 1026 30.11 -13.30 63.68
C HIS A 1026 31.50 -12.74 63.19
N PRO A 1027 31.98 -11.50 63.56
CA PRO A 1027 31.44 -10.12 63.34
C PRO A 1027 32.60 -9.04 63.07
N PRO A 1028 32.60 -7.72 63.45
CA PRO A 1028 33.12 -6.60 62.61
C PRO A 1028 34.34 -5.80 63.16
N LEU A 1029 34.94 -4.88 62.38
CA LEU A 1029 35.89 -3.86 62.88
C LEU A 1029 35.89 -2.54 62.06
N TYR A 1030 35.93 -1.41 62.80
CA TYR A 1030 36.21 -0.01 62.40
C TYR A 1030 37.72 0.32 62.54
N PRO A 1031 38.28 1.44 62.01
CA PRO A 1031 38.38 2.70 62.80
C PRO A 1031 38.48 4.07 62.06
N ALA A 1032 38.13 5.12 62.83
CA ALA A 1032 38.74 6.47 63.00
C ALA A 1032 38.55 7.65 62.01
N SER A 1033 38.29 8.82 62.61
CA SER A 1033 38.27 10.21 62.10
C SER A 1033 39.64 10.93 62.29
N PRO A 1034 39.84 12.20 61.82
CA PRO A 1034 39.48 13.40 62.63
C PRO A 1034 39.08 14.71 61.86
N GLU A 1035 38.42 15.63 62.58
CA GLU A 1035 38.37 17.14 62.51
C GLU A 1035 38.03 17.86 61.17
N ALA A 1036 37.43 19.06 61.03
CA ALA A 1036 36.73 20.12 61.80
C ALA A 1036 36.23 21.13 60.71
N THR A 1037 35.06 21.78 60.71
CA THR A 1037 34.69 23.01 61.47
C THR A 1037 33.29 23.50 60.99
N ARG A 1038 32.48 24.05 61.91
CA ARG A 1038 31.14 24.67 61.71
C ARG A 1038 31.19 26.08 61.09
N MET A 1039 30.12 26.47 60.39
CA MET A 1039 29.37 27.76 60.49
C MET A 1039 28.06 27.60 59.69
N ALA A 1040 26.89 27.46 60.33
CA ALA A 1040 25.94 28.51 60.75
C ALA A 1040 25.17 29.19 59.59
N ALA A 1041 23.85 29.01 59.61
CA ALA A 1041 22.79 29.58 58.75
C ALA A 1041 22.64 31.13 58.91
N PRO A 1042 21.74 31.87 58.22
CA PRO A 1042 20.28 31.61 58.21
C PRO A 1042 19.45 32.01 56.94
N SER A 1043 18.29 31.35 56.83
CA SER A 1043 16.98 31.80 56.32
C SER A 1043 16.87 33.04 55.41
N LYS A 1044 16.30 32.83 54.22
CA LYS A 1044 14.98 33.36 53.84
C LYS A 1044 14.39 32.58 52.68
#